data_AF-A0A550C411-F1
#
_entry.id   AF-A0A550C411-F1
#
_cell.length_a   1.000
_cell.length_b   1.000
_cell.length_c   1.000
_cell.angle_alpha   90.00
_cell.angle_beta   90.00
_cell.angle_gamma   90.00
#
_symmetry.space_group_name_H-M   'P 1'
#
loop_
_entity.id
_entity.type
_entity.pdbx_description
1 polymer ?
#
loop_
_entity_poly.entity_id
_entity_poly.type
_entity_poly.pdbx_seq_one_letter_code
_entity_poly.pdbx_strand_id
1 'polypeptide(L)'
;MQFAPRNHSLWPNNFSSRHASTRSASPEPDDEWKRRLRRQIEDNFRAMLNDAKVRLEEQCRADYTRKAKYINEYQDSEERLRRMAEEEYEQKLQYERDLRRLSTGSTAPAYLQNEQQSIMNTFNHPREPLDRPDSQSPPLFPRAEDYTPRYTSASASASSRATQSGYRHLRTSSSVGRLGDHPKPLSSASRYATQEAPAAAPDPGLRKREAEARKQEAQDIREARAVNERLADEVRQRTEVLSHWPVESRSDGLAFLQSQSNSTQEIAKRPTREDRVQISRDMHIGAGVELILKQQEELREQQRELKQLAEDLRRREAELTRREEVLRSGRADNDIGRSFQEEVQRRDEALARQLQEDEVRRARAQNRDPRRARTLSGGSWGTSSTSSISSASSAASASSAWSAFSSKSASTAATTASSRVSSASTAAAGKSAYPTFSSASAAAAQHSSGYSSASKPTSAKESPPPRGWSGTWSSASASIPRQQASQPSSRSSSIPRSGTTSSASTSRATAPPPAPPPPPPPPPQWANWAKRQEEFVRSQQEAFKREQERLARARGAPQISKAEAVALIAKHDAAWMTLPASVRLGWDTLPWPVLRAPAGAEEITGVAVEAYVRAPDEGRTARDRVRELLRRWHPDRFETKLLPLVEEEERERVKEGAGAVVRALNECLTRLNSGE
;
A
#
# COMPACT_ATOMS: atom_id res chain seq x y z
N MET A 1 -10.95 38.04 -47.38
CA MET A 1 -11.20 36.87 -48.25
C MET A 1 -12.16 35.94 -47.55
N GLN A 2 -13.12 35.34 -48.27
CA GLN A 2 -14.08 34.38 -47.74
C GLN A 2 -13.71 32.97 -48.24
N PHE A 3 -13.84 31.94 -47.41
CA PHE A 3 -13.98 30.56 -47.86
C PHE A 3 -14.95 29.80 -46.94
N ALA A 4 -15.85 29.03 -47.55
CA ALA A 4 -16.94 28.34 -46.87
C ALA A 4 -16.55 26.90 -46.44
N PRO A 5 -17.21 26.32 -45.42
CA PRO A 5 -17.04 24.91 -45.08
C PRO A 5 -17.51 23.99 -46.22
N ARG A 6 -16.82 22.87 -46.42
CA ARG A 6 -17.15 21.87 -47.45
C ARG A 6 -18.22 20.89 -46.97
N ASN A 7 -19.03 20.41 -47.93
CA ASN A 7 -20.12 19.47 -47.69
C ASN A 7 -19.68 18.15 -47.04
N HIS A 8 -20.53 17.62 -46.15
CA HIS A 8 -20.53 16.20 -45.80
C HIS A 8 -21.06 15.38 -46.98
N SER A 9 -20.19 14.56 -47.60
CA SER A 9 -20.61 13.62 -48.64
C SER A 9 -21.31 12.41 -48.05
N LEU A 10 -22.52 12.17 -48.56
CA LEU A 10 -23.33 10.98 -48.41
C LEU A 10 -22.52 9.67 -48.45
N TRP A 11 -22.60 8.87 -47.39
CA TRP A 11 -22.35 7.44 -47.48
C TRP A 11 -23.69 6.72 -47.71
N PRO A 12 -23.81 5.81 -48.69
CA PRO A 12 -25.08 5.19 -49.02
C PRO A 12 -25.57 4.27 -47.89
N ASN A 13 -26.77 4.55 -47.39
CA ASN A 13 -27.39 3.81 -46.29
C ASN A 13 -27.88 2.42 -46.78
N ASN A 14 -26.95 1.46 -46.87
CA ASN A 14 -27.22 0.13 -47.42
C ASN A 14 -28.04 -0.72 -46.44
N PHE A 15 -29.37 -0.55 -46.50
CA PHE A 15 -30.39 -1.31 -45.77
C PHE A 15 -30.51 -2.78 -46.26
N SER A 16 -29.37 -3.47 -46.40
CA SER A 16 -29.32 -4.91 -46.67
C SER A 16 -29.73 -5.68 -45.42
N SER A 17 -31.02 -6.01 -45.32
CA SER A 17 -31.56 -6.93 -44.32
C SER A 17 -30.78 -8.25 -44.36
N ARG A 18 -29.88 -8.43 -43.39
CA ARG A 18 -29.15 -9.66 -43.13
C ARG A 18 -29.40 -10.02 -41.69
N HIS A 19 -29.91 -11.24 -41.51
CA HIS A 19 -30.34 -11.83 -40.25
C HIS A 19 -29.57 -11.29 -39.04
N ALA A 20 -30.32 -10.77 -38.08
CA ALA A 20 -29.87 -10.69 -36.69
C ALA A 20 -29.76 -12.11 -36.13
N SER A 21 -28.83 -12.90 -36.69
CA SER A 21 -28.31 -14.09 -36.04
C SER A 21 -27.88 -13.64 -34.66
N THR A 22 -28.57 -14.14 -33.64
CA THR A 22 -28.18 -14.04 -32.25
C THR A 22 -26.86 -14.80 -32.08
N ARG A 23 -25.75 -14.18 -32.53
CA ARG A 23 -24.40 -14.50 -32.09
C ARG A 23 -24.50 -14.57 -30.58
N SER A 24 -24.44 -15.79 -30.05
CA SER A 24 -24.61 -16.05 -28.63
C SER A 24 -23.63 -15.15 -27.91
N ALA A 25 -24.16 -14.15 -27.19
CA ALA A 25 -23.35 -13.17 -26.50
C ALA A 25 -22.60 -13.96 -25.42
N SER A 26 -21.33 -14.30 -25.72
CA SER A 26 -20.52 -15.25 -24.96
C SER A 26 -20.61 -14.86 -23.49
N PRO A 27 -21.30 -15.64 -22.65
CA PRO A 27 -21.97 -15.14 -21.44
C PRO A 27 -20.98 -14.45 -20.52
N GLU A 28 -20.92 -13.12 -20.63
CA GLU A 28 -19.85 -12.38 -19.98
C GLU A 28 -20.12 -12.32 -18.47
N PRO A 29 -19.07 -12.35 -17.64
CA PRO A 29 -19.22 -12.05 -16.23
C PRO A 29 -19.93 -10.72 -16.03
N ASP A 30 -20.92 -10.73 -15.16
CA ASP A 30 -21.73 -9.57 -14.80
C ASP A 30 -20.87 -8.48 -14.17
N ASP A 31 -21.29 -7.22 -14.33
CA ASP A 31 -20.47 -6.10 -13.84
C ASP A 31 -20.39 -6.03 -12.31
N GLU A 32 -21.27 -6.72 -11.58
CA GLU A 32 -21.13 -6.92 -10.13
C GLU A 32 -20.02 -7.90 -9.79
N TRP A 33 -19.97 -9.07 -10.43
CA TRP A 33 -18.83 -10.00 -10.33
C TRP A 33 -17.51 -9.30 -10.70
N LYS A 34 -17.47 -8.56 -11.82
CA LYS A 34 -16.27 -7.81 -12.25
C LYS A 34 -15.87 -6.71 -11.25
N ARG A 35 -16.83 -6.02 -10.61
CA ARG A 35 -16.58 -5.02 -9.55
C ARG A 35 -16.09 -5.69 -8.26
N ARG A 36 -16.67 -6.84 -7.88
CA ARG A 36 -16.28 -7.62 -6.69
C ARG A 36 -14.87 -8.18 -6.83
N LEU A 37 -14.54 -8.76 -7.99
CA LEU A 37 -13.21 -9.26 -8.31
C LEU A 37 -12.16 -8.14 -8.26
N ARG A 38 -12.42 -6.99 -8.90
CA ARG A 38 -11.51 -5.83 -8.83
C ARG A 38 -11.25 -5.39 -7.40
N ARG A 39 -12.30 -5.26 -6.57
CA ARG A 39 -12.13 -4.91 -5.15
C ARG A 39 -11.29 -5.94 -4.39
N GLN A 40 -11.55 -7.24 -4.59
CA GLN A 40 -10.79 -8.31 -3.93
C GLN A 40 -9.30 -8.29 -4.32
N ILE A 41 -8.98 -8.01 -5.58
CA ILE A 41 -7.61 -7.84 -6.06
C ILE A 41 -7.01 -6.55 -5.46
N GLU A 42 -7.69 -5.40 -5.59
CA GLU A 42 -7.25 -4.13 -4.99
C GLU A 42 -6.91 -4.26 -3.50
N ASP A 43 -7.73 -4.93 -2.70
CA ASP A 43 -7.52 -5.09 -1.26
C ASP A 43 -6.31 -6.00 -0.94
N ASN A 44 -6.05 -7.03 -1.75
CA ASN A 44 -4.84 -7.86 -1.65
C ASN A 44 -3.57 -7.05 -2.03
N PHE A 45 -3.63 -6.29 -3.12
CA PHE A 45 -2.51 -5.45 -3.57
C PHE A 45 -2.26 -4.24 -2.67
N ARG A 46 -3.28 -3.69 -1.99
CA ARG A 46 -3.13 -2.67 -0.93
C ARG A 46 -2.23 -3.15 0.21
N ALA A 47 -2.36 -4.41 0.63
CA ALA A 47 -1.49 -4.97 1.67
C ALA A 47 -0.02 -4.99 1.21
N MET A 48 0.25 -5.48 0.00
CA MET A 48 1.61 -5.52 -0.56
C MET A 48 2.22 -4.13 -0.79
N LEU A 49 1.41 -3.14 -1.20
CA LEU A 49 1.85 -1.75 -1.35
C LEU A 49 2.17 -1.09 0.01
N ASN A 50 1.40 -1.39 1.05
CA ASN A 50 1.69 -0.93 2.42
C ASN A 50 3.01 -1.55 2.92
N ASP A 51 3.23 -2.85 2.75
CA ASP A 51 4.50 -3.52 3.08
C ASP A 51 5.69 -2.90 2.34
N ALA A 52 5.55 -2.62 1.03
CA ALA A 52 6.58 -1.95 0.23
C ALA A 52 6.87 -0.53 0.74
N LYS A 53 5.83 0.20 1.15
CA LYS A 53 5.95 1.56 1.71
C LYS A 53 6.61 1.58 3.09
N VAL A 54 6.31 0.61 3.96
CA VAL A 54 7.00 0.47 5.26
C VAL A 54 8.49 0.21 5.04
N ARG A 55 8.86 -0.70 4.13
CA ARG A 55 10.27 -0.95 3.79
C ARG A 55 10.97 0.29 3.21
N LEU A 56 10.28 1.08 2.37
CA LEU A 56 10.80 2.37 1.89
C LEU A 56 11.08 3.32 3.05
N GLU A 57 10.16 3.45 4.00
CA GLU A 57 10.31 4.34 5.16
C GLU A 57 11.44 3.87 6.11
N GLU A 58 11.58 2.56 6.33
CA GLU A 58 12.69 1.97 7.07
C GLU A 58 14.05 2.20 6.38
N GLN A 59 14.15 1.96 5.08
CA GLN A 59 15.37 2.18 4.30
C GLN A 59 15.75 3.67 4.25
N CYS A 60 14.79 4.58 4.08
CA CYS A 60 15.02 6.03 4.11
C CYS A 60 15.37 6.55 5.51
N ARG A 61 14.97 5.85 6.58
CA ARG A 61 15.39 6.12 7.97
C ARG A 61 16.81 5.60 8.23
N ALA A 62 17.21 4.50 7.62
CA ALA A 62 18.55 3.91 7.77
C ALA A 62 19.64 4.64 6.96
N ASP A 63 19.39 4.99 5.70
CA ASP A 63 20.31 5.77 4.86
C ASP A 63 19.56 6.87 4.09
N TYR A 64 19.57 8.07 4.68
CA TYR A 64 18.98 9.26 4.07
C TYR A 64 19.67 9.69 2.77
N THR A 65 20.96 9.37 2.58
CA THR A 65 21.70 9.77 1.37
C THR A 65 21.21 9.00 0.14
N ARG A 66 20.71 7.78 0.33
CA ARG A 66 20.14 6.92 -0.71
C ARG A 66 18.63 7.05 -0.89
N LYS A 67 17.96 7.96 -0.16
CA LYS A 67 16.51 8.19 -0.22
C LYS A 67 15.95 8.29 -1.65
N ALA A 68 16.62 8.99 -2.55
CA ALA A 68 16.19 9.11 -3.96
C ALA A 68 16.20 7.75 -4.69
N LYS A 69 17.20 6.91 -4.44
CA LYS A 69 17.27 5.56 -4.99
C LYS A 69 16.12 4.69 -4.45
N TYR A 70 15.88 4.69 -3.14
CA TYR A 70 14.81 3.88 -2.54
C TYR A 70 13.42 4.31 -3.04
N ILE A 71 13.18 5.60 -3.26
CA ILE A 71 11.93 6.11 -3.85
C ILE A 71 11.72 5.53 -5.26
N ASN A 72 12.77 5.43 -6.08
CA ASN A 72 12.68 4.81 -7.41
C ASN A 72 12.42 3.29 -7.31
N GLU A 73 13.15 2.58 -6.44
CA GLU A 73 12.94 1.14 -6.20
C GLU A 73 11.50 0.84 -5.70
N TYR A 74 10.92 1.75 -4.91
CA TYR A 74 9.50 1.68 -4.52
C TYR A 74 8.56 1.89 -5.73
N GLN A 75 8.83 2.88 -6.59
CA GLN A 75 8.00 3.14 -7.79
C GLN A 75 8.04 1.95 -8.77
N ASP A 76 9.22 1.37 -9.02
CA ASP A 76 9.38 0.14 -9.81
C ASP A 76 8.57 -1.01 -9.20
N SER A 77 8.54 -1.11 -7.86
CA SER A 77 7.74 -2.12 -7.16
C SER A 77 6.24 -1.88 -7.29
N GLU A 78 5.79 -0.62 -7.25
CA GLU A 78 4.38 -0.24 -7.42
C GLU A 78 3.89 -0.50 -8.85
N GLU A 79 4.68 -0.17 -9.88
CA GLU A 79 4.32 -0.50 -11.27
C GLU A 79 4.29 -2.01 -11.51
N ARG A 80 5.25 -2.76 -10.96
CA ARG A 80 5.24 -4.23 -11.03
C ARG A 80 4.02 -4.83 -10.33
N LEU A 81 3.63 -4.29 -9.17
CA LEU A 81 2.44 -4.71 -8.44
C LEU A 81 1.16 -4.40 -9.26
N ARG A 82 1.03 -3.20 -9.84
CA ARG A 82 -0.12 -2.85 -10.70
C ARG A 82 -0.26 -3.82 -11.89
N ARG A 83 0.84 -4.14 -12.58
CA ARG A 83 0.82 -5.09 -13.71
C ARG A 83 0.36 -6.48 -13.29
N MET A 84 0.84 -7.01 -12.16
CA MET A 84 0.39 -8.32 -11.65
C MET A 84 -1.10 -8.30 -11.23
N ALA A 85 -1.63 -7.17 -10.77
CA ALA A 85 -3.06 -7.02 -10.46
C ALA A 85 -3.93 -7.03 -11.73
N GLU A 86 -3.46 -6.40 -12.81
CA GLU A 86 -4.11 -6.45 -14.13
C GLU A 86 -4.07 -7.87 -14.72
N GLU A 87 -2.91 -8.53 -14.68
CA GLU A 87 -2.74 -9.92 -15.12
C GLU A 87 -3.63 -10.90 -14.32
N GLU A 88 -3.72 -10.76 -12.99
CA GLU A 88 -4.61 -11.60 -12.16
C GLU A 88 -6.10 -11.36 -12.47
N TYR A 89 -6.49 -10.09 -12.71
CA TYR A 89 -7.86 -9.75 -13.08
C TYR A 89 -8.23 -10.36 -14.44
N GLU A 90 -7.36 -10.25 -15.45
CA GLU A 90 -7.61 -10.84 -16.77
C GLU A 90 -7.67 -12.37 -16.74
N GLN A 91 -6.75 -13.02 -16.01
CA GLN A 91 -6.75 -14.48 -15.84
C GLN A 91 -8.06 -14.97 -15.20
N LYS A 92 -8.51 -14.34 -14.11
CA LYS A 92 -9.76 -14.73 -13.44
C LYS A 92 -10.99 -14.40 -14.27
N LEU A 93 -11.01 -13.27 -14.98
CA LEU A 93 -12.08 -12.90 -15.93
C LEU A 93 -12.18 -13.92 -17.07
N GLN A 94 -11.05 -14.41 -17.58
CA GLN A 94 -11.02 -15.42 -18.63
C GLN A 94 -11.46 -16.81 -18.12
N TYR A 95 -11.02 -17.21 -16.93
CA TYR A 95 -11.46 -18.45 -16.27
C TYR A 95 -12.98 -18.49 -16.06
N GLU A 96 -13.59 -17.40 -15.58
CA GLU A 96 -15.05 -17.31 -15.43
C GLU A 96 -15.78 -17.30 -16.79
N ARG A 97 -15.24 -16.63 -17.82
CA ARG A 97 -15.78 -16.71 -19.19
C ARG A 97 -15.79 -18.15 -19.73
N ASP A 98 -14.73 -18.91 -19.45
CA ASP A 98 -14.61 -20.30 -19.90
C ASP A 98 -15.47 -21.26 -19.06
N LEU A 99 -15.63 -21.04 -17.75
CA LEU A 99 -16.65 -21.71 -16.92
C LEU A 99 -18.07 -21.47 -17.43
N ARG A 100 -18.42 -20.22 -17.75
CA ARG A 100 -19.75 -19.88 -18.29
C ARG A 100 -19.96 -20.52 -19.67
N ARG A 101 -18.94 -20.57 -20.54
CA ARG A 101 -18.97 -21.32 -21.81
C ARG A 101 -19.24 -22.81 -21.60
N LEU A 102 -18.52 -23.47 -20.70
CA LEU A 102 -18.73 -24.87 -20.33
C LEU A 102 -20.16 -25.11 -19.83
N SER A 103 -20.69 -24.25 -18.95
CA SER A 103 -22.08 -24.36 -18.45
C SER A 103 -23.14 -24.20 -19.54
N THR A 104 -22.85 -23.46 -20.62
CA THR A 104 -23.71 -23.36 -21.81
C THR A 104 -23.54 -24.50 -22.82
N GLY A 105 -22.79 -25.56 -22.48
CA GLY A 105 -22.52 -26.69 -23.38
C GLY A 105 -21.58 -26.35 -24.54
N SER A 106 -20.83 -25.24 -24.45
CA SER A 106 -19.81 -24.89 -25.44
C SER A 106 -18.56 -25.74 -25.22
N THR A 107 -17.87 -26.08 -26.32
CA THR A 107 -16.65 -26.90 -26.28
C THR A 107 -15.61 -26.32 -25.34
N ALA A 108 -15.04 -27.15 -24.47
CA ALA A 108 -13.99 -26.76 -23.54
C ALA A 108 -12.82 -26.06 -24.25
N PRO A 109 -12.24 -24.99 -23.68
CA PRO A 109 -11.07 -24.33 -24.27
C PRO A 109 -9.88 -25.29 -24.28
N ALA A 110 -8.99 -25.12 -25.27
CA ALA A 110 -7.90 -26.06 -25.54
C ALA A 110 -6.98 -26.33 -24.34
N TYR A 111 -6.76 -25.35 -23.45
CA TYR A 111 -5.93 -25.58 -22.26
C TYR A 111 -6.57 -26.55 -21.26
N LEU A 112 -7.89 -26.50 -21.04
CA LEU A 112 -8.60 -27.50 -20.22
C LEU A 112 -8.67 -28.86 -20.89
N GLN A 113 -8.74 -28.92 -22.22
CA GLN A 113 -8.63 -30.18 -22.95
C GLN A 113 -7.23 -30.80 -22.81
N ASN A 114 -6.18 -29.99 -22.91
CA ASN A 114 -4.80 -30.42 -22.68
C ASN A 114 -4.57 -30.85 -21.23
N GLU A 115 -5.16 -30.16 -20.25
CA GLU A 115 -5.07 -30.53 -18.83
C GLU A 115 -5.81 -31.85 -18.55
N GLN A 116 -7.03 -32.03 -19.07
CA GLN A 116 -7.75 -33.30 -18.99
C GLN A 116 -7.01 -34.44 -19.69
N GLN A 117 -6.38 -34.19 -20.84
CA GLN A 117 -5.52 -35.16 -21.52
C GLN A 117 -4.24 -35.46 -20.71
N SER A 118 -3.63 -34.47 -20.07
CA SER A 118 -2.48 -34.65 -19.18
C SER A 118 -2.86 -35.53 -17.98
N ILE A 119 -3.98 -35.27 -17.33
CA ILE A 119 -4.52 -36.09 -16.23
C ILE A 119 -4.82 -37.51 -16.72
N MET A 120 -5.52 -37.68 -17.84
CA MET A 120 -5.75 -38.99 -18.48
C MET A 120 -4.43 -39.72 -18.76
N ASN A 121 -3.40 -39.03 -19.25
CA ASN A 121 -2.09 -39.62 -19.50
C ASN A 121 -1.40 -40.03 -18.20
N THR A 122 -1.51 -39.26 -17.10
CA THR A 122 -0.97 -39.69 -15.79
C THR A 122 -1.68 -40.90 -15.18
N PHE A 123 -2.90 -41.22 -15.62
CA PHE A 123 -3.58 -42.48 -15.28
C PHE A 123 -3.30 -43.62 -16.27
N ASN A 124 -3.10 -43.31 -17.56
CA ASN A 124 -2.81 -44.28 -18.62
C ASN A 124 -1.34 -44.71 -18.67
N HIS A 125 -0.41 -43.91 -18.15
CA HIS A 125 0.89 -44.41 -17.75
C HIS A 125 0.66 -45.37 -16.57
N PRO A 126 0.92 -46.68 -16.72
CA PRO A 126 0.92 -47.56 -15.55
C PRO A 126 1.95 -46.98 -14.58
N ARG A 127 1.61 -46.92 -13.29
CA ARG A 127 2.60 -46.59 -12.26
C ARG A 127 3.75 -47.56 -12.45
N GLU A 128 4.87 -47.04 -12.94
CA GLU A 128 6.10 -47.81 -13.08
C GLU A 128 6.35 -48.44 -11.70
N PRO A 129 6.47 -49.78 -11.63
CA PRO A 129 6.65 -50.42 -10.34
C PRO A 129 7.88 -49.79 -9.71
N LEU A 130 7.72 -49.27 -8.49
CA LEU A 130 8.83 -48.74 -7.72
C LEU A 130 9.77 -49.91 -7.43
N ASP A 131 10.71 -50.12 -8.34
CA ASP A 131 11.79 -51.08 -8.19
C ASP A 131 12.45 -50.76 -6.86
N ARG A 132 12.29 -51.70 -5.92
CA ARG A 132 12.95 -51.62 -4.63
C ARG A 132 14.44 -51.54 -4.96
N PRO A 133 15.16 -50.47 -4.58
CA PRO A 133 16.61 -50.47 -4.71
C PRO A 133 17.12 -51.69 -3.98
N ASP A 134 17.89 -52.50 -4.69
CA ASP A 134 18.15 -53.89 -4.30
C ASP A 134 18.88 -53.97 -2.95
N SER A 135 18.80 -55.13 -2.29
CA SER A 135 19.23 -55.28 -0.90
C SER A 135 20.76 -55.35 -0.74
N GLN A 136 21.45 -54.24 -1.03
CA GLN A 136 22.85 -54.04 -0.67
C GLN A 136 22.96 -53.72 0.82
N SER A 137 23.36 -54.72 1.59
CA SER A 137 23.60 -54.62 3.04
C SER A 137 24.56 -53.47 3.37
N PRO A 138 24.29 -52.68 4.43
CA PRO A 138 25.23 -51.64 4.86
C PRO A 138 26.56 -52.28 5.31
N PRO A 139 27.72 -51.67 5.00
CA PRO A 139 29.01 -52.16 5.47
C PRO A 139 29.07 -52.11 7.00
N LEU A 140 29.58 -53.18 7.61
CA LEU A 140 29.71 -53.32 9.06
C LEU A 140 30.70 -52.26 9.60
N PHE A 141 30.26 -51.48 10.58
CA PHE A 141 31.14 -50.62 11.36
C PHE A 141 32.13 -51.48 12.17
N PRO A 142 33.40 -51.06 12.32
CA PRO A 142 34.37 -51.77 13.14
C PRO A 142 33.95 -51.77 14.61
N ARG A 143 33.99 -52.95 15.22
CA ARG A 143 33.66 -53.22 16.62
C ARG A 143 34.70 -52.54 17.53
N ALA A 144 34.31 -51.45 18.19
CA ALA A 144 35.11 -50.79 19.20
C ALA A 144 35.04 -51.55 20.53
N GLU A 145 36.02 -52.41 20.78
CA GLU A 145 36.36 -52.86 22.14
C GLU A 145 37.47 -51.97 22.71
N ASP A 146 37.84 -52.16 23.98
CA ASP A 146 38.97 -51.49 24.66
C ASP A 146 38.91 -49.95 24.77
N TYR A 147 37.96 -49.44 25.57
CA TYR A 147 38.23 -48.21 26.34
C TYR A 147 37.58 -48.24 27.74
N THR A 148 38.34 -48.70 28.74
CA THR A 148 37.90 -48.74 30.14
C THR A 148 38.36 -47.50 30.92
N PRO A 149 37.46 -46.67 31.45
CA PRO A 149 37.84 -45.60 32.37
C PRO A 149 38.22 -46.20 33.73
N ARG A 150 39.44 -45.93 34.21
CA ARG A 150 39.85 -46.29 35.59
C ARG A 150 39.00 -45.53 36.60
N TYR A 151 38.28 -46.26 37.45
CA TYR A 151 37.85 -45.72 38.74
C TYR A 151 39.06 -45.57 39.67
N THR A 152 39.29 -44.36 40.18
CA THR A 152 40.11 -44.14 41.37
C THR A 152 39.20 -43.89 42.57
N SER A 153 39.23 -44.80 43.54
CA SER A 153 38.48 -44.71 44.78
C SER A 153 39.13 -43.74 45.77
N ALA A 154 38.32 -42.92 46.43
CA ALA A 154 38.67 -42.20 47.66
C ALA A 154 37.44 -42.17 48.58
N SER A 155 37.63 -42.43 49.87
CA SER A 155 36.54 -42.78 50.79
C SER A 155 36.36 -41.80 51.96
N ALA A 156 35.14 -41.29 52.12
CA ALA A 156 34.53 -40.93 53.41
C ALA A 156 33.00 -40.94 53.20
N SER A 157 32.12 -41.64 53.91
CA SER A 157 32.01 -42.15 55.30
C SER A 157 31.09 -41.30 56.19
N ALA A 158 30.06 -41.99 56.72
CA ALA A 158 29.24 -41.70 57.91
C ALA A 158 27.97 -40.80 57.81
N SER A 159 26.98 -41.18 58.65
CA SER A 159 25.80 -40.42 59.10
C SER A 159 24.78 -40.02 58.01
N SER A 160 23.66 -40.71 57.76
CA SER A 160 22.70 -41.38 58.67
C SER A 160 21.95 -40.44 59.62
N ARG A 161 20.79 -39.94 59.20
CA ARG A 161 19.64 -39.71 60.11
C ARG A 161 18.31 -39.80 59.36
N ALA A 162 17.31 -40.40 60.00
CA ALA A 162 15.98 -40.62 59.43
C ALA A 162 14.88 -40.13 60.39
N THR A 163 13.94 -39.36 59.84
CA THR A 163 12.61 -39.00 60.37
C THR A 163 11.78 -38.66 59.13
N GLN A 164 10.79 -39.43 58.66
CA GLN A 164 9.71 -40.20 59.30
C GLN A 164 8.63 -39.31 59.95
N SER A 165 7.37 -39.68 59.68
CA SER A 165 6.11 -39.06 60.14
C SER A 165 5.71 -37.75 59.44
N GLY A 166 4.39 -37.55 59.20
CA GLY A 166 3.88 -36.35 58.52
C GLY A 166 2.46 -36.40 57.93
N TYR A 167 1.77 -37.54 57.88
CA TYR A 167 0.37 -37.58 57.41
C TYR A 167 -0.56 -36.74 58.31
N ARG A 168 -1.34 -35.83 57.73
CA ARG A 168 -2.53 -35.28 58.41
C ARG A 168 -3.68 -35.00 57.44
N HIS A 169 -4.87 -35.39 57.85
CA HIS A 169 -6.09 -35.34 57.07
C HIS A 169 -6.86 -34.03 57.24
N LEU A 170 -7.65 -33.70 56.21
CA LEU A 170 -8.99 -33.08 56.25
C LEU A 170 -9.22 -31.85 57.15
N ARG A 171 -9.69 -30.77 56.53
CA ARG A 171 -10.95 -30.15 57.00
C ARG A 171 -11.73 -29.44 55.91
N THR A 172 -12.96 -29.90 55.70
CA THR A 172 -14.04 -29.17 55.04
C THR A 172 -14.72 -28.24 56.04
N SER A 173 -15.02 -27.01 55.65
CA SER A 173 -15.99 -26.17 56.36
C SER A 173 -16.64 -25.17 55.41
N SER A 174 -17.89 -25.44 55.03
CA SER A 174 -18.78 -24.44 54.44
C SER A 174 -19.12 -23.38 55.50
N SER A 175 -19.30 -22.12 55.08
CA SER A 175 -19.87 -21.07 55.91
C SER A 175 -20.75 -20.16 55.07
N VAL A 176 -22.01 -20.01 55.44
CA VAL A 176 -23.00 -19.19 54.73
C VAL A 176 -23.01 -17.79 55.34
N GLY A 177 -22.73 -16.77 54.54
CA GLY A 177 -22.88 -15.35 54.90
C GLY A 177 -23.81 -14.64 53.93
N ARG A 178 -25.00 -14.23 54.39
CA ARG A 178 -26.06 -13.65 53.54
C ARG A 178 -26.59 -12.31 54.06
N LEU A 179 -25.76 -11.28 53.99
CA LEU A 179 -26.18 -9.88 53.91
C LEU A 179 -25.38 -9.21 52.78
N GLY A 180 -25.92 -8.29 51.96
CA GLY A 180 -27.28 -7.76 51.96
C GLY A 180 -27.30 -6.24 52.01
N ASP A 181 -26.77 -5.58 50.99
CA ASP A 181 -26.79 -4.11 50.90
C ASP A 181 -26.80 -3.59 49.46
N HIS A 182 -27.29 -2.36 49.25
CA HIS A 182 -27.55 -1.78 47.92
C HIS A 182 -26.42 -0.84 47.43
N PRO A 183 -25.92 -0.98 46.19
CA PRO A 183 -25.19 0.10 45.53
C PRO A 183 -26.17 1.15 44.97
N LYS A 184 -26.13 2.37 45.52
CA LYS A 184 -26.80 3.55 44.93
C LYS A 184 -25.99 4.06 43.72
N PRO A 185 -26.64 4.54 42.63
CA PRO A 185 -25.93 5.17 41.53
C PRO A 185 -25.46 6.57 41.91
N LEU A 186 -24.17 6.75 42.19
CA LEU A 186 -23.58 8.08 42.40
C LEU A 186 -23.05 8.65 41.09
N SER A 187 -23.77 9.61 40.54
CA SER A 187 -23.25 10.56 39.55
C SER A 187 -22.14 11.40 40.19
N SER A 188 -20.95 11.42 39.60
CA SER A 188 -19.83 12.28 40.02
C SER A 188 -18.84 12.45 38.87
N ALA A 189 -19.08 13.45 38.02
CA ALA A 189 -18.19 13.79 36.91
C ALA A 189 -16.92 14.51 37.41
N SER A 190 -15.89 13.73 37.77
CA SER A 190 -14.61 14.29 38.23
C SER A 190 -13.81 14.87 37.06
N ARG A 191 -13.84 16.20 36.90
CA ARG A 191 -13.01 16.93 35.92
C ARG A 191 -11.60 17.08 36.48
N TYR A 192 -10.71 16.14 36.18
CA TYR A 192 -9.27 16.38 36.37
C TYR A 192 -8.77 17.36 35.31
N ALA A 193 -8.71 18.64 35.68
CA ALA A 193 -8.10 19.67 34.87
C ALA A 193 -6.58 19.55 34.95
N THR A 194 -5.96 18.97 33.90
CA THR A 194 -4.51 19.02 33.71
C THR A 194 -4.08 20.48 33.62
N GLN A 195 -3.32 20.96 34.60
CA GLN A 195 -2.63 22.24 34.49
C GLN A 195 -1.46 22.09 33.50
N GLU A 196 -1.62 22.61 32.29
CA GLU A 196 -0.49 22.78 31.38
C GLU A 196 0.50 23.78 31.99
N ALA A 197 1.77 23.38 32.09
CA ALA A 197 2.82 24.30 32.50
C ALA A 197 3.00 25.38 31.41
N PRO A 198 3.11 26.67 31.77
CA PRO A 198 3.23 27.74 30.79
C PRO A 198 4.50 27.55 29.96
N ALA A 199 4.33 27.41 28.63
CA ALA A 199 5.44 27.23 27.71
C ALA A 199 6.44 28.40 27.85
N ALA A 200 7.71 28.08 28.08
CA ALA A 200 8.76 29.07 28.28
C ALA A 200 8.82 30.04 27.08
N ALA A 201 8.70 31.34 27.35
CA ALA A 201 8.68 32.35 26.31
C ALA A 201 9.99 32.30 25.50
N PRO A 202 9.92 32.32 24.15
CA PRO A 202 11.12 32.22 23.32
C PRO A 202 12.02 33.44 23.54
N ASP A 203 13.32 33.19 23.77
CA ASP A 203 14.32 34.20 24.10
C ASP A 203 14.25 35.42 23.15
N PRO A 204 13.95 36.63 23.65
CA PRO A 204 13.89 37.84 22.82
C PRO A 204 15.24 38.17 22.15
N GLY A 205 16.36 37.69 22.69
CA GLY A 205 17.69 37.81 22.09
C GLY A 205 17.81 37.13 20.73
N LEU A 206 17.18 35.96 20.53
CA LEU A 206 17.18 35.26 19.25
C LEU A 206 16.45 36.05 18.16
N ARG A 207 15.25 36.56 18.47
CA ARG A 207 14.46 37.37 17.51
C ARG A 207 15.20 38.65 17.08
N LYS A 208 15.95 39.28 17.99
CA LYS A 208 16.78 40.44 17.65
C LYS A 208 17.91 40.07 16.69
N ARG A 209 18.66 39.00 16.98
CA ARG A 209 19.76 38.52 16.12
C ARG A 209 19.28 38.10 14.73
N GLU A 210 18.13 37.43 14.63
CA GLU A 210 17.55 37.07 13.35
C GLU A 210 17.10 38.29 12.53
N ALA A 211 16.52 39.31 13.19
CA ALA A 211 16.16 40.57 12.54
C ALA A 211 17.39 41.41 12.12
N GLU A 212 18.53 41.26 12.79
CA GLU A 212 19.81 41.87 12.40
C GLU A 212 20.46 41.12 11.22
N ALA A 213 20.46 39.78 11.23
CA ALA A 213 20.95 38.97 10.12
C ALA A 213 20.17 39.25 8.81
N ARG A 214 18.83 39.28 8.87
CA ARG A 214 17.98 39.61 7.71
C ARG A 214 18.18 41.04 7.19
N LYS A 215 18.69 41.98 8.01
CA LYS A 215 19.07 43.33 7.54
C LYS A 215 20.39 43.31 6.78
N GLN A 216 21.37 42.55 7.24
CA GLN A 216 22.65 42.40 6.54
C GLN A 216 22.45 41.74 5.17
N GLU A 217 21.74 40.61 5.11
CA GLU A 217 21.40 39.93 3.86
C GLU A 217 20.68 40.86 2.86
N ALA A 218 19.74 41.69 3.35
CA ALA A 218 19.04 42.68 2.54
C ALA A 218 19.92 43.86 2.08
N GLN A 219 21.05 44.15 2.76
CA GLN A 219 22.06 45.10 2.32
C GLN A 219 22.97 44.48 1.26
N ASP A 220 23.50 43.27 1.51
CA ASP A 220 24.39 42.55 0.59
C ASP A 220 23.71 42.34 -0.79
N ILE A 221 22.40 42.01 -0.79
CA ILE A 221 21.58 41.90 -2.00
C ILE A 221 21.42 43.23 -2.75
N ARG A 222 21.40 44.38 -2.04
CA ARG A 222 21.34 45.71 -2.68
C ARG A 222 22.68 46.09 -3.29
N GLU A 223 23.78 45.83 -2.60
CA GLU A 223 25.13 46.11 -3.09
C GLU A 223 25.46 45.26 -4.33
N ALA A 224 25.13 43.96 -4.30
CA ALA A 224 25.26 43.08 -5.47
C ALA A 224 24.41 43.53 -6.68
N ARG A 225 23.23 44.11 -6.45
CA ARG A 225 22.42 44.71 -7.54
C ARG A 225 23.06 45.98 -8.09
N ALA A 226 23.54 46.88 -7.21
CA ALA A 226 24.20 48.12 -7.62
C ALA A 226 25.49 47.88 -8.42
N VAL A 227 26.24 46.81 -8.12
CA VAL A 227 27.41 46.41 -8.91
C VAL A 227 27.00 45.94 -10.32
N ASN A 228 25.98 45.08 -10.43
CA ASN A 228 25.47 44.63 -11.73
C ASN A 228 24.86 45.76 -12.55
N GLU A 229 24.19 46.72 -11.92
CA GLU A 229 23.60 47.90 -12.57
C GLU A 229 24.69 48.81 -13.15
N ARG A 230 25.77 49.10 -12.37
CA ARG A 230 26.96 49.79 -12.87
C ARG A 230 27.62 49.07 -14.05
N LEU A 231 27.72 47.74 -13.99
CA LEU A 231 28.32 46.95 -15.07
C LEU A 231 27.46 46.99 -16.35
N ALA A 232 26.13 46.93 -16.20
CA ALA A 232 25.19 47.08 -17.31
C ALA A 232 25.24 48.49 -17.92
N ASP A 233 25.42 49.52 -17.10
CA ASP A 233 25.58 50.90 -17.57
C ASP A 233 26.93 51.17 -18.23
N GLU A 234 28.02 50.56 -17.77
CA GLU A 234 29.30 50.60 -18.47
C GLU A 234 29.22 49.91 -19.83
N VAL A 235 28.55 48.74 -19.91
CA VAL A 235 28.27 48.07 -21.19
C VAL A 235 27.41 48.95 -22.10
N ARG A 236 26.35 49.59 -21.57
CA ARG A 236 25.52 50.53 -22.33
C ARG A 236 26.35 51.70 -22.87
N GLN A 237 27.14 52.38 -22.05
CA GLN A 237 28.03 53.46 -22.47
C GLN A 237 29.02 53.01 -23.55
N ARG A 238 29.65 51.84 -23.39
CA ARG A 238 30.54 51.26 -24.42
C ARG A 238 29.77 51.02 -25.74
N THR A 239 28.54 50.50 -25.70
CA THR A 239 27.71 50.32 -26.91
C THR A 239 27.18 51.63 -27.52
N GLU A 240 26.98 52.68 -26.72
CA GLU A 240 26.48 53.99 -27.17
C GLU A 240 27.59 54.86 -27.78
N VAL A 241 28.83 54.73 -27.26
CA VAL A 241 30.04 55.23 -27.95
C VAL A 241 30.19 54.53 -29.29
N LEU A 242 30.02 53.20 -29.36
CA LEU A 242 30.07 52.45 -30.63
C LEU A 242 28.91 52.79 -31.59
N SER A 243 27.73 53.19 -31.10
CA SER A 243 26.60 53.55 -31.95
C SER A 243 26.77 54.91 -32.63
N HIS A 244 27.49 55.85 -31.99
CA HIS A 244 27.81 57.15 -32.56
C HIS A 244 28.90 57.13 -33.65
N TRP A 245 29.59 56.00 -33.87
CA TRP A 245 30.55 55.89 -34.98
C TRP A 245 29.80 55.80 -36.32
N PRO A 246 30.20 56.61 -37.33
CA PRO A 246 29.62 56.56 -38.68
C PRO A 246 29.63 55.14 -39.25
N VAL A 247 28.58 54.76 -39.97
CA VAL A 247 28.38 53.37 -40.43
C VAL A 247 29.56 52.86 -41.27
N GLU A 248 30.11 53.72 -42.13
CA GLU A 248 31.28 53.44 -42.97
C GLU A 248 32.59 53.32 -42.19
N SER A 249 32.63 53.77 -40.92
CA SER A 249 33.76 53.63 -40.00
C SER A 249 33.56 52.53 -38.96
N ARG A 250 32.46 51.75 -38.98
CA ARG A 250 32.21 50.69 -37.98
C ARG A 250 33.01 49.42 -38.20
N SER A 251 33.30 49.07 -39.46
CA SER A 251 34.30 48.04 -39.78
C SER A 251 35.66 48.41 -39.21
N ASP A 252 36.05 49.66 -39.44
CA ASP A 252 37.40 50.15 -39.17
C ASP A 252 37.58 50.48 -37.69
N GLY A 253 36.51 50.86 -36.98
CA GLY A 253 36.47 50.99 -35.52
C GLY A 253 36.53 49.66 -34.79
N LEU A 254 35.84 48.63 -35.28
CA LEU A 254 36.00 47.26 -34.77
C LEU A 254 37.41 46.74 -35.05
N ALA A 255 37.91 46.94 -36.27
CA ALA A 255 39.29 46.61 -36.63
C ALA A 255 40.32 47.42 -35.83
N PHE A 256 40.04 48.67 -35.45
CA PHE A 256 40.93 49.50 -34.62
C PHE A 256 40.92 49.07 -33.15
N LEU A 257 39.77 48.71 -32.57
CA LEU A 257 39.71 48.15 -31.22
C LEU A 257 40.39 46.78 -31.16
N GLN A 258 40.17 45.94 -32.17
CA GLN A 258 40.86 44.66 -32.31
C GLN A 258 42.37 44.86 -32.62
N SER A 259 42.74 45.92 -33.33
CA SER A 259 44.13 46.32 -33.56
C SER A 259 44.80 46.91 -32.31
N GLN A 260 44.12 47.66 -31.44
CA GLN A 260 44.66 48.03 -30.12
C GLN A 260 44.87 46.79 -29.24
N SER A 261 43.93 45.84 -29.27
CA SER A 261 44.06 44.54 -28.60
C SER A 261 45.22 43.68 -29.14
N ASN A 262 45.64 43.89 -30.39
CA ASN A 262 46.76 43.17 -31.01
C ASN A 262 48.08 43.94 -30.93
N SER A 263 48.06 45.28 -31.00
CA SER A 263 49.23 46.16 -30.95
C SER A 263 49.85 46.20 -29.55
N THR A 264 49.02 46.11 -28.51
CA THR A 264 49.48 45.85 -27.13
C THR A 264 50.13 44.47 -26.97
N GLN A 265 49.88 43.51 -27.87
CA GLN A 265 50.61 42.23 -27.92
C GLN A 265 51.86 42.28 -28.82
N GLU A 266 51.91 43.10 -29.87
CA GLU A 266 53.05 43.14 -30.80
C GLU A 266 54.31 43.77 -30.20
N ILE A 267 54.19 44.79 -29.35
CA ILE A 267 55.35 45.39 -28.67
C ILE A 267 55.99 44.38 -27.68
N ALA A 268 55.24 43.40 -27.19
CA ALA A 268 55.71 42.32 -26.32
C ALA A 268 56.40 41.14 -27.06
N LYS A 269 56.76 41.27 -28.36
CA LYS A 269 57.30 40.19 -29.20
C LYS A 269 58.73 39.70 -28.89
N ARG A 270 59.20 39.86 -27.64
CA ARG A 270 60.14 38.93 -27.01
C ARG A 270 59.69 38.69 -25.56
N PRO A 271 58.76 37.74 -25.32
CA PRO A 271 58.36 37.41 -23.96
C PRO A 271 59.59 36.90 -23.20
N THR A 272 59.90 37.56 -22.10
CA THR A 272 60.95 37.21 -21.15
C THR A 272 60.64 35.86 -20.48
N ARG A 273 61.57 35.38 -19.65
CA ARG A 273 61.36 34.12 -18.94
C ARG A 273 60.20 34.22 -17.94
N GLU A 274 60.02 35.39 -17.34
CA GLU A 274 58.88 35.76 -16.49
C GLU A 274 57.55 35.76 -17.27
N ASP A 275 57.48 36.40 -18.44
CA ASP A 275 56.23 36.53 -19.22
C ASP A 275 55.64 35.16 -19.60
N ARG A 276 56.48 34.17 -19.94
CA ARG A 276 56.03 32.81 -20.23
C ARG A 276 55.45 32.08 -19.02
N VAL A 277 55.96 32.38 -17.81
CA VAL A 277 55.40 31.86 -16.56
C VAL A 277 54.08 32.55 -16.25
N GLN A 278 53.98 33.87 -16.49
CA GLN A 278 52.77 34.64 -16.25
C GLN A 278 51.62 34.23 -17.20
N ILE A 279 51.86 34.11 -18.51
CA ILE A 279 50.88 33.60 -19.47
C ILE A 279 50.40 32.19 -19.09
N SER A 280 51.31 31.31 -18.64
CA SER A 280 50.93 29.98 -18.15
C SER A 280 50.01 30.06 -16.92
N ARG A 281 50.27 31.00 -16.01
CA ARG A 281 49.48 31.24 -14.80
C ARG A 281 48.09 31.77 -15.13
N ASP A 282 48.02 32.74 -16.04
CA ASP A 282 46.77 33.39 -16.44
C ASP A 282 45.86 32.43 -17.24
N MET A 283 46.43 31.51 -18.05
CA MET A 283 45.66 30.40 -18.65
C MET A 283 45.07 29.44 -17.61
N HIS A 284 45.81 29.11 -16.53
CA HIS A 284 45.27 28.28 -15.45
C HIS A 284 44.17 29.00 -14.65
N ILE A 285 44.30 30.32 -14.47
CA ILE A 285 43.25 31.15 -13.84
C ILE A 285 42.01 31.20 -14.74
N GLY A 286 42.17 31.40 -16.06
CA GLY A 286 41.07 31.40 -17.03
C GLY A 286 40.27 30.09 -17.02
N ALA A 287 40.96 28.95 -17.10
CA ALA A 287 40.32 27.63 -17.01
C ALA A 287 39.61 27.40 -15.66
N GLY A 288 40.15 27.93 -14.56
CA GLY A 288 39.49 27.92 -13.26
C GLY A 288 38.21 28.76 -13.21
N VAL A 289 38.21 29.95 -13.82
CA VAL A 289 37.03 30.82 -13.91
C VAL A 289 35.94 30.19 -14.80
N GLU A 290 36.31 29.60 -15.93
CA GLU A 290 35.34 28.90 -16.81
C GLU A 290 34.68 27.71 -16.08
N LEU A 291 35.46 26.93 -15.31
CA LEU A 291 34.93 25.84 -14.49
C LEU A 291 33.96 26.35 -13.39
N ILE A 292 34.29 27.46 -12.73
CA ILE A 292 33.42 28.08 -11.71
C ILE A 292 32.13 28.61 -12.33
N LEU A 293 32.19 29.25 -13.52
CA LEU A 293 31.00 29.72 -14.23
C LEU A 293 30.09 28.56 -14.65
N LYS A 294 30.67 27.48 -15.18
CA LYS A 294 29.93 26.25 -15.54
C LYS A 294 29.26 25.61 -14.33
N GLN A 295 29.97 25.51 -13.20
CA GLN A 295 29.42 24.98 -11.96
C GLN A 295 28.31 25.88 -11.36
N GLN A 296 28.40 27.20 -11.57
CA GLN A 296 27.34 28.15 -11.20
C GLN A 296 26.11 28.05 -12.13
N GLU A 297 26.30 27.75 -13.41
CA GLU A 297 25.21 27.49 -14.36
C GLU A 297 24.48 26.16 -14.05
N GLU A 298 25.23 25.10 -13.78
CA GLU A 298 24.71 23.81 -13.30
C GLU A 298 23.87 23.98 -12.02
N LEU A 299 24.35 24.78 -11.05
CA LEU A 299 23.58 25.12 -9.85
C LEU A 299 22.28 25.88 -10.17
N ARG A 300 22.29 26.77 -11.18
CA ARG A 300 21.08 27.46 -11.68
C ARG A 300 20.14 26.53 -12.44
N GLU A 301 20.64 25.43 -13.01
CA GLU A 301 19.83 24.38 -13.64
C GLU A 301 19.12 23.53 -12.59
N GLN A 302 19.86 23.02 -11.59
CA GLN A 302 19.30 22.30 -10.44
C GLN A 302 18.25 23.15 -9.69
N GLN A 303 18.46 24.47 -9.56
CA GLN A 303 17.45 25.39 -9.00
C GLN A 303 16.22 25.63 -9.90
N ARG A 304 16.30 25.37 -11.21
CA ARG A 304 15.14 25.39 -12.13
C ARG A 304 14.37 24.07 -12.04
N GLU A 305 15.06 22.94 -12.05
CA GLU A 305 14.47 21.60 -11.88
C GLU A 305 13.73 21.47 -10.54
N LEU A 306 14.34 21.89 -9.43
CA LEU A 306 13.70 21.87 -8.10
C LEU A 306 12.44 22.75 -8.04
N LYS A 307 12.36 23.84 -8.81
CA LYS A 307 11.16 24.67 -8.90
C LYS A 307 10.06 23.99 -9.72
N GLN A 308 10.41 23.37 -10.85
CA GLN A 308 9.47 22.59 -11.66
C GLN A 308 8.91 21.40 -10.87
N LEU A 309 9.76 20.66 -10.16
CA LEU A 309 9.34 19.55 -9.30
C LEU A 309 8.41 20.01 -8.16
N ALA A 310 8.68 21.17 -7.55
CA ALA A 310 7.80 21.75 -6.53
C ALA A 310 6.44 22.24 -7.10
N GLU A 311 6.41 22.70 -8.35
CA GLU A 311 5.17 23.08 -9.04
C GLU A 311 4.34 21.85 -9.43
N ASP A 312 4.96 20.79 -9.95
CA ASP A 312 4.30 19.52 -10.25
C ASP A 312 3.79 18.80 -8.99
N LEU A 313 4.51 18.90 -7.86
CA LEU A 313 4.02 18.40 -6.57
C LEU A 313 2.75 19.16 -6.14
N ARG A 314 2.75 20.49 -6.17
CA ARG A 314 1.55 21.31 -5.89
C ARG A 314 0.38 20.99 -6.84
N ARG A 315 0.68 20.70 -8.11
CA ARG A 315 -0.32 20.29 -9.11
C ARG A 315 -0.95 18.95 -8.76
N ARG A 316 -0.15 17.97 -8.33
CA ARG A 316 -0.62 16.66 -7.84
C ARG A 316 -1.41 16.79 -6.54
N GLU A 317 -0.98 17.63 -5.59
CA GLU A 317 -1.72 17.93 -4.36
C GLU A 317 -3.09 18.57 -4.63
N ALA A 318 -3.16 19.50 -5.59
CA ALA A 318 -4.43 20.10 -6.03
C ALA A 318 -5.36 19.09 -6.73
N GLU A 319 -4.80 18.14 -7.50
CA GLU A 319 -5.56 17.05 -8.12
C GLU A 319 -6.09 16.05 -7.08
N LEU A 320 -5.27 15.66 -6.10
CA LEU A 320 -5.69 14.82 -4.96
C LEU A 320 -6.78 15.51 -4.13
N THR A 321 -6.65 16.81 -3.85
CA THR A 321 -7.68 17.59 -3.16
C THR A 321 -9.02 17.55 -3.90
N ARG A 322 -9.02 17.78 -5.23
CA ARG A 322 -10.24 17.64 -6.05
C ARG A 322 -10.81 16.22 -6.05
N ARG A 323 -9.95 15.20 -6.05
CA ARG A 323 -10.37 13.80 -5.98
C ARG A 323 -10.99 13.44 -4.62
N GLU A 324 -10.46 13.97 -3.52
CA GLU A 324 -11.08 13.85 -2.20
C GLU A 324 -12.41 14.59 -2.14
N GLU A 325 -12.51 15.80 -2.72
CA GLU A 325 -13.75 16.58 -2.78
C GLU A 325 -14.87 15.84 -3.55
N VAL A 326 -14.56 15.25 -4.70
CA VAL A 326 -15.49 14.38 -5.45
C VAL A 326 -15.91 13.15 -4.63
N LEU A 327 -14.99 12.52 -3.90
CA LEU A 327 -15.31 11.40 -3.01
C LEU A 327 -16.13 11.82 -1.77
N ARG A 328 -15.93 13.05 -1.27
CA ARG A 328 -16.72 13.63 -0.17
C ARG A 328 -18.15 13.96 -0.63
N SER A 329 -18.32 14.52 -1.83
CA SER A 329 -19.64 14.70 -2.47
C SER A 329 -20.35 13.36 -2.63
N GLY A 330 -19.69 12.38 -3.25
CA GLY A 330 -20.28 11.06 -3.48
C GLY A 330 -20.65 10.32 -2.18
N ARG A 331 -19.98 10.60 -1.05
CA ARG A 331 -20.43 10.10 0.27
C ARG A 331 -21.70 10.79 0.74
N ALA A 332 -21.77 12.12 0.66
CA ALA A 332 -22.97 12.87 1.03
C ALA A 332 -24.20 12.43 0.21
N ASP A 333 -24.04 12.19 -1.10
CA ASP A 333 -25.11 11.67 -1.96
C ASP A 333 -25.59 10.26 -1.52
N ASN A 334 -24.67 9.39 -1.10
CA ASN A 334 -25.00 8.07 -0.56
C ASN A 334 -25.67 8.15 0.82
N ASP A 335 -25.26 9.06 1.71
CA ASP A 335 -25.87 9.26 3.02
C ASP A 335 -27.28 9.87 2.91
N ILE A 336 -27.53 10.73 1.91
CA ILE A 336 -28.87 11.19 1.52
C ILE A 336 -29.73 10.01 1.03
N GLY A 337 -29.21 9.18 0.11
CA GLY A 337 -29.92 7.99 -0.35
C GLY A 337 -30.26 7.01 0.78
N ARG A 338 -29.32 6.80 1.72
CA ARG A 338 -29.50 5.93 2.89
C ARG A 338 -30.54 6.48 3.86
N SER A 339 -30.49 7.76 4.19
CA SER A 339 -31.46 8.38 5.11
C SER A 339 -32.87 8.38 4.54
N PHE A 340 -33.04 8.56 3.23
CA PHE A 340 -34.32 8.36 2.55
C PHE A 340 -34.82 6.91 2.66
N GLN A 341 -33.95 5.92 2.44
CA GLN A 341 -34.30 4.50 2.58
C GLN A 341 -34.67 4.13 4.03
N GLU A 342 -33.97 4.68 5.03
CA GLU A 342 -34.34 4.53 6.44
C GLU A 342 -35.69 5.19 6.77
N GLU A 343 -36.04 6.32 6.18
CA GLU A 343 -37.36 6.94 6.41
C GLU A 343 -38.51 6.13 5.79
N VAL A 344 -38.29 5.51 4.62
CA VAL A 344 -39.23 4.53 4.04
C VAL A 344 -39.38 3.33 4.97
N GLN A 345 -38.27 2.73 5.43
CA GLN A 345 -38.32 1.60 6.35
C GLN A 345 -39.02 1.94 7.69
N ARG A 346 -38.84 3.15 8.23
CA ARG A 346 -39.58 3.63 9.41
C ARG A 346 -41.08 3.81 9.15
N ARG A 347 -41.49 4.21 7.94
CA ARG A 347 -42.93 4.23 7.56
C ARG A 347 -43.51 2.83 7.50
N ASP A 348 -42.80 1.89 6.89
CA ASP A 348 -43.27 0.50 6.77
C ASP A 348 -43.33 -0.19 8.15
N GLU A 349 -42.34 0.01 9.02
CA GLU A 349 -42.39 -0.44 10.41
C GLU A 349 -43.53 0.19 11.21
N ALA A 350 -43.84 1.48 10.99
CA ALA A 350 -44.96 2.13 11.67
C ALA A 350 -46.31 1.55 11.21
N LEU A 351 -46.49 1.30 9.92
CA LEU A 351 -47.67 0.62 9.37
C LEU A 351 -47.80 -0.81 9.90
N ALA A 352 -46.69 -1.57 9.96
CA ALA A 352 -46.68 -2.92 10.52
C ALA A 352 -47.09 -2.94 12.00
N ARG A 353 -46.57 -2.00 12.81
CA ARG A 353 -46.99 -1.84 14.22
C ARG A 353 -48.46 -1.45 14.35
N GLN A 354 -48.97 -0.58 13.48
CA GLN A 354 -50.38 -0.18 13.49
C GLN A 354 -51.31 -1.36 13.16
N LEU A 355 -50.97 -2.18 12.16
CA LEU A 355 -51.72 -3.40 11.84
C LEU A 355 -51.69 -4.41 12.99
N GLN A 356 -50.53 -4.59 13.64
CA GLN A 356 -50.37 -5.50 14.78
C GLN A 356 -51.15 -5.00 16.01
N GLU A 357 -51.20 -3.68 16.26
CA GLU A 357 -52.00 -3.12 17.35
C GLU A 357 -53.50 -3.26 17.07
N ASP A 358 -53.94 -3.02 15.83
CA ASP A 358 -55.33 -3.24 15.39
C ASP A 358 -55.75 -4.72 15.53
N GLU A 359 -54.85 -5.65 15.21
CA GLU A 359 -55.08 -7.09 15.40
C GLU A 359 -55.21 -7.45 16.89
N VAL A 360 -54.32 -6.93 17.76
CA VAL A 360 -54.45 -7.06 19.21
C VAL A 360 -55.75 -6.42 19.73
N ARG A 361 -56.20 -5.31 19.13
CA ARG A 361 -57.48 -4.65 19.46
C ARG A 361 -58.68 -5.52 19.07
N ARG A 362 -58.65 -6.18 17.91
CA ARG A 362 -59.66 -7.18 17.48
C ARG A 362 -59.68 -8.41 18.38
N ALA A 363 -58.51 -8.98 18.70
CA ALA A 363 -58.39 -10.13 19.59
C ALA A 363 -58.92 -9.82 21.00
N ARG A 364 -58.60 -8.63 21.54
CA ARG A 364 -59.20 -8.13 22.80
C ARG A 364 -60.71 -7.96 22.70
N ALA A 365 -61.25 -7.51 21.58
CA ALA A 365 -62.70 -7.38 21.40
C ALA A 365 -63.40 -8.74 21.40
N GLN A 366 -62.89 -9.73 20.65
CA GLN A 366 -63.42 -11.10 20.62
C GLN A 366 -63.39 -11.77 22.00
N ASN A 367 -62.27 -11.64 22.73
CA ASN A 367 -62.08 -12.31 24.01
C ASN A 367 -62.79 -11.62 25.19
N ARG A 368 -63.49 -10.49 24.97
CA ARG A 368 -64.12 -9.69 26.04
C ARG A 368 -65.49 -10.21 26.48
N ASP A 369 -66.18 -11.04 25.69
CA ASP A 369 -67.56 -11.44 26.02
C ASP A 369 -67.95 -12.93 25.86
N PRO A 370 -67.25 -13.87 26.53
CA PRO A 370 -67.77 -15.22 26.76
C PRO A 370 -68.82 -15.28 27.91
N ARG A 371 -69.20 -14.15 28.53
CA ARG A 371 -70.02 -14.14 29.75
C ARG A 371 -71.47 -13.65 29.57
N ARG A 372 -71.79 -12.76 28.62
CA ARG A 372 -73.20 -12.43 28.29
C ARG A 372 -73.92 -13.57 27.57
N ALA A 373 -73.20 -14.44 26.88
CA ALA A 373 -73.77 -15.59 26.17
C ALA A 373 -74.43 -16.64 27.08
N ARG A 374 -74.25 -16.59 28.42
CA ARG A 374 -74.73 -17.62 29.36
C ARG A 374 -75.91 -17.19 30.25
N THR A 375 -76.55 -16.05 29.98
CA THR A 375 -77.65 -15.51 30.82
C THR A 375 -78.96 -15.26 30.06
N LEU A 376 -79.16 -15.82 28.87
CA LEU A 376 -80.38 -15.69 28.06
C LEU A 376 -81.09 -17.04 27.85
N SER A 377 -81.35 -17.77 28.95
CA SER A 377 -81.98 -19.11 28.91
C SER A 377 -82.90 -19.39 30.12
N GLY A 378 -83.67 -18.39 30.57
CA GLY A 378 -84.68 -18.57 31.62
C GLY A 378 -85.47 -17.30 31.94
N GLY A 379 -86.82 -17.41 31.97
CA GLY A 379 -87.77 -16.31 32.16
C GLY A 379 -87.98 -15.48 30.87
N SER A 380 -89.14 -15.40 30.22
CA SER A 380 -90.53 -15.80 30.52
C SER A 380 -91.25 -15.01 31.62
N TRP A 381 -92.45 -14.50 31.27
CA TRP A 381 -93.37 -13.63 32.02
C TRP A 381 -92.79 -12.23 32.39
N GLY A 382 -93.49 -11.08 32.20
CA GLY A 382 -94.78 -10.84 31.53
C GLY A 382 -95.23 -9.36 31.62
N THR A 383 -96.19 -8.97 30.76
CA THR A 383 -97.14 -7.83 30.88
C THR A 383 -96.67 -6.37 31.10
N SER A 384 -96.80 -5.58 30.03
CA SER A 384 -97.67 -4.37 29.92
C SER A 384 -97.28 -2.98 30.51
N SER A 385 -97.72 -1.95 29.77
CA SER A 385 -98.02 -0.56 30.19
C SER A 385 -96.84 0.38 30.55
N THR A 386 -96.90 1.72 30.35
CA THR A 386 -97.69 2.63 29.46
C THR A 386 -97.06 4.03 29.51
N SER A 387 -97.07 4.82 28.42
CA SER A 387 -97.03 6.31 28.41
C SER A 387 -95.74 6.99 28.99
N SER A 388 -95.39 8.29 28.81
CA SER A 388 -95.86 9.41 27.96
C SER A 388 -94.90 10.63 28.01
N ILE A 389 -94.90 11.47 26.96
CA ILE A 389 -94.76 12.95 26.95
C ILE A 389 -93.41 13.63 27.34
N SER A 390 -92.75 14.22 26.31
CA SER A 390 -92.00 15.51 26.22
C SER A 390 -90.82 15.84 27.20
N SER A 391 -89.97 16.89 27.05
CA SER A 391 -89.86 18.04 26.11
C SER A 391 -88.46 18.71 26.17
N ALA A 392 -88.13 19.57 25.17
CA ALA A 392 -87.09 20.65 25.16
C ALA A 392 -85.59 20.22 25.07
N SER A 393 -84.82 20.63 24.04
CA SER A 393 -84.05 21.91 23.88
C SER A 393 -82.74 21.93 24.71
N SER A 394 -81.53 22.27 24.24
CA SER A 394 -81.01 23.14 23.14
C SER A 394 -79.54 22.72 22.83
N ALA A 395 -78.79 23.18 21.81
CA ALA A 395 -79.01 23.82 20.48
C ALA A 395 -77.64 23.87 19.74
N ALA A 396 -77.51 24.64 18.63
CA ALA A 396 -76.36 24.78 17.71
C ALA A 396 -76.05 23.50 16.86
N SER A 397 -76.09 23.48 15.52
CA SER A 397 -75.74 24.44 14.43
C SER A 397 -74.23 24.55 14.17
N ALA A 398 -73.71 24.51 12.93
CA ALA A 398 -74.40 24.65 11.62
C ALA A 398 -73.76 23.84 10.46
N SER A 399 -74.54 23.66 9.36
CA SER A 399 -74.16 23.43 7.95
C SER A 399 -73.10 22.37 7.60
N SER A 400 -73.45 21.25 6.93
CA SER A 400 -73.80 21.10 5.49
C SER A 400 -72.59 21.32 4.55
N ALA A 401 -72.11 20.35 3.76
CA ALA A 401 -72.73 19.62 2.62
C ALA A 401 -72.95 20.54 1.39
N TRP A 402 -72.72 20.13 0.13
CA TRP A 402 -73.08 18.87 -0.54
C TRP A 402 -72.05 18.34 -1.57
N SER A 403 -72.30 17.14 -2.12
CA SER A 403 -71.44 16.40 -3.09
C SER A 403 -71.93 16.46 -4.55
N ALA A 404 -71.00 16.50 -5.53
CA ALA A 404 -71.07 15.95 -6.91
C ALA A 404 -69.70 16.23 -7.59
N PHE A 405 -68.94 15.32 -8.24
CA PHE A 405 -69.18 14.27 -9.24
C PHE A 405 -68.87 14.72 -10.70
N SER A 406 -68.30 13.80 -11.49
CA SER A 406 -68.09 13.84 -12.96
C SER A 406 -66.83 14.51 -13.57
N SER A 407 -65.80 13.66 -13.78
CA SER A 407 -65.25 13.27 -15.10
C SER A 407 -64.41 14.19 -16.02
N LYS A 408 -63.22 13.65 -16.36
CA LYS A 408 -62.60 13.52 -17.72
C LYS A 408 -61.96 14.72 -18.45
N SER A 409 -60.80 14.41 -19.05
CA SER A 409 -60.17 15.00 -20.27
C SER A 409 -59.73 16.48 -20.24
N ALA A 410 -58.69 16.93 -20.98
CA ALA A 410 -57.58 16.23 -21.65
C ALA A 410 -56.43 17.23 -21.93
N SER A 411 -55.32 16.71 -22.48
CA SER A 411 -54.12 17.42 -22.92
C SER A 411 -54.30 18.63 -23.86
N THR A 412 -53.46 19.67 -23.71
CA THR A 412 -52.60 20.18 -24.82
C THR A 412 -51.44 21.10 -24.37
N ALA A 413 -50.45 21.19 -25.26
CA ALA A 413 -49.33 22.15 -25.35
C ALA A 413 -49.79 23.57 -25.78
N ALA A 414 -49.00 24.66 -25.79
CA ALA A 414 -47.73 25.05 -25.13
C ALA A 414 -47.38 26.52 -25.53
N THR A 415 -46.20 27.01 -25.09
CA THR A 415 -45.39 28.10 -25.70
C THR A 415 -45.84 29.55 -25.54
N THR A 416 -45.08 30.34 -24.78
CA THR A 416 -44.35 31.58 -25.16
C THR A 416 -43.76 32.21 -23.89
N ALA A 417 -42.73 33.06 -23.85
CA ALA A 417 -41.54 33.39 -24.66
C ALA A 417 -41.19 34.87 -24.37
N SER A 418 -39.91 35.25 -24.51
CA SER A 418 -39.31 36.56 -24.17
C SER A 418 -39.12 36.84 -22.66
N SER A 419 -38.02 37.42 -22.13
CA SER A 419 -36.70 37.94 -22.60
C SER A 419 -36.47 39.42 -22.23
N ARG A 420 -35.18 39.83 -22.27
CA ARG A 420 -34.56 41.11 -21.84
C ARG A 420 -34.26 41.16 -20.32
N VAL A 421 -33.01 41.31 -19.82
CA VAL A 421 -31.70 41.84 -20.30
C VAL A 421 -31.51 43.36 -20.15
N SER A 422 -30.44 43.73 -19.43
CA SER A 422 -29.73 45.03 -19.39
C SER A 422 -30.40 46.27 -18.75
N SER A 423 -29.68 47.31 -18.31
CA SER A 423 -28.32 47.38 -17.70
C SER A 423 -27.94 48.83 -17.29
N ALA A 424 -27.25 48.99 -16.16
CA ALA A 424 -26.22 50.01 -15.85
C ALA A 424 -26.58 51.52 -15.70
N SER A 425 -25.75 52.20 -14.87
CA SER A 425 -25.49 53.67 -14.80
C SER A 425 -26.59 54.55 -14.17
N THR A 426 -26.32 55.64 -13.42
CA THR A 426 -25.03 56.28 -13.01
C THR A 426 -25.20 57.20 -11.79
N ALA A 427 -24.12 57.42 -11.01
CA ALA A 427 -23.80 58.64 -10.21
C ALA A 427 -24.75 59.07 -9.04
N ALA A 428 -24.30 59.79 -7.99
CA ALA A 428 -22.96 59.99 -7.39
C ALA A 428 -23.04 60.62 -5.97
N ALA A 429 -21.93 60.55 -5.22
CA ALA A 429 -21.62 61.24 -3.94
C ALA A 429 -22.42 60.86 -2.67
N GLY A 430 -21.82 60.80 -1.46
CA GLY A 430 -20.38 60.81 -1.13
C GLY A 430 -20.08 61.09 0.37
N LYS A 431 -18.83 60.81 0.81
CA LYS A 431 -18.27 60.99 2.18
C LYS A 431 -18.83 59.97 3.21
N SER A 432 -18.13 59.54 4.28
CA SER A 432 -16.77 59.80 4.79
C SER A 432 -16.22 58.62 5.62
N ALA A 433 -14.94 58.69 6.02
CA ALA A 433 -14.23 57.88 7.03
C ALA A 433 -13.77 56.44 6.69
N TYR A 434 -12.57 56.13 7.19
CA TYR A 434 -11.76 54.90 7.12
C TYR A 434 -11.29 54.55 8.58
N PRO A 435 -10.50 53.48 8.89
CA PRO A 435 -9.92 52.44 8.03
C PRO A 435 -10.06 50.96 8.52
N THR A 436 -9.81 50.03 7.58
CA THR A 436 -9.23 48.65 7.69
C THR A 436 -9.66 47.66 8.80
N PHE A 437 -10.08 46.41 8.53
CA PHE A 437 -9.40 45.28 7.83
C PHE A 437 -8.12 44.76 8.54
N SER A 438 -7.86 43.45 8.68
CA SER A 438 -8.65 42.27 8.27
C SER A 438 -8.32 41.00 9.09
N SER A 439 -9.19 39.99 8.96
CA SER A 439 -8.95 38.60 9.34
C SER A 439 -7.93 37.90 8.43
N ALA A 440 -7.22 36.89 8.97
CA ALA A 440 -6.51 35.88 8.17
C ALA A 440 -6.44 34.51 8.87
N SER A 441 -6.75 33.49 8.08
CA SER A 441 -6.88 32.06 8.34
C SER A 441 -5.73 31.36 9.08
N ALA A 442 -6.07 30.22 9.69
CA ALA A 442 -5.10 29.25 10.21
C ALA A 442 -4.50 28.35 9.09
N ALA A 443 -3.26 27.90 9.30
CA ALA A 443 -2.66 26.74 8.64
C ALA A 443 -1.67 26.09 9.63
N ALA A 444 -1.68 24.76 9.73
CA ALA A 444 -0.86 24.02 10.70
C ALA A 444 0.42 23.44 10.06
N ALA A 445 1.51 23.39 10.82
CA ALA A 445 2.76 22.75 10.41
C ALA A 445 3.47 22.04 11.56
N GLN A 446 3.48 20.70 11.47
CA GLN A 446 4.53 19.74 11.87
C GLN A 446 5.34 19.93 13.19
N HIS A 447 5.25 18.90 14.03
CA HIS A 447 6.21 18.45 15.04
C HIS A 447 6.42 16.93 14.85
N SER A 448 7.51 16.26 15.24
CA SER A 448 8.75 16.61 15.95
C SER A 448 9.89 15.66 15.50
N SER A 449 11.15 16.13 15.39
CA SER A 449 12.31 15.93 16.31
C SER A 449 12.77 14.47 16.58
N GLY A 450 14.07 14.19 16.80
CA GLY A 450 15.21 15.11 16.94
C GLY A 450 16.56 14.39 17.11
N TYR A 451 17.62 15.15 17.34
CA TYR A 451 19.01 14.66 17.46
C TYR A 451 19.55 14.78 18.90
N SER A 452 20.40 13.81 19.28
CA SER A 452 21.36 13.82 20.39
C SER A 452 22.43 12.76 20.09
N SER A 453 23.71 12.85 20.47
CA SER A 453 24.59 13.97 20.88
C SER A 453 26.03 13.40 20.92
N ALA A 454 27.07 14.18 20.66
CA ALA A 454 28.38 13.65 20.27
C ALA A 454 29.35 13.24 21.41
N SER A 455 30.27 12.32 21.10
CA SER A 455 31.53 12.10 21.81
C SER A 455 32.69 11.82 20.84
N LYS A 456 33.92 12.18 21.26
CA LYS A 456 35.25 12.07 20.59
C LYS A 456 36.21 11.37 21.59
N PRO A 457 37.47 10.94 21.29
CA PRO A 457 38.44 11.52 20.33
C PRO A 457 39.45 10.53 19.63
N THR A 458 40.55 11.09 19.08
CA THR A 458 41.83 10.46 18.61
C THR A 458 41.75 9.42 17.45
N SER A 459 42.45 9.51 16.30
CA SER A 459 43.82 9.94 15.91
C SER A 459 44.90 8.92 16.30
N ALA A 460 45.69 8.27 15.42
CA ALA A 460 45.81 8.32 13.94
C ALA A 460 46.03 6.86 13.36
N LYS A 461 46.81 6.47 12.32
CA LYS A 461 47.86 7.10 11.46
C LYS A 461 48.19 6.21 10.22
N GLU A 462 48.77 6.81 9.16
CA GLU A 462 49.64 6.22 8.09
C GLU A 462 49.13 5.20 7.04
N SER A 463 49.68 5.34 5.81
CA SER A 463 49.47 4.52 4.58
C SER A 463 50.83 3.94 4.11
N PRO A 464 50.97 2.96 3.16
CA PRO A 464 50.66 3.14 1.72
C PRO A 464 50.17 1.84 0.96
N PRO A 465 49.86 1.90 -0.37
CA PRO A 465 49.32 0.77 -1.17
C PRO A 465 50.38 0.08 -2.07
N PRO A 466 50.07 -0.97 -2.88
CA PRO A 466 49.61 -0.75 -4.27
C PRO A 466 48.74 -1.87 -4.93
N ARG A 467 48.34 -1.61 -6.20
CA ARG A 467 47.72 -2.52 -7.22
C ARG A 467 46.23 -2.86 -7.02
N GLY A 468 45.38 -2.93 -8.05
CA GLY A 468 45.52 -2.45 -9.44
C GLY A 468 45.11 -3.46 -10.53
N TRP A 469 43.82 -3.51 -10.87
CA TRP A 469 43.35 -4.10 -12.13
C TRP A 469 42.21 -3.28 -12.75
N SER A 470 42.36 -2.95 -14.03
CA SER A 470 41.39 -2.24 -14.86
C SER A 470 40.71 -3.22 -15.82
N GLY A 471 39.37 -3.27 -15.81
CA GLY A 471 38.58 -4.09 -16.74
C GLY A 471 37.57 -3.24 -17.50
N THR A 472 37.94 -2.75 -18.67
CA THR A 472 37.06 -2.01 -19.60
C THR A 472 36.22 -2.98 -20.43
N TRP A 473 34.89 -2.77 -20.48
CA TRP A 473 34.00 -3.49 -21.39
C TRP A 473 33.23 -2.48 -22.26
N SER A 474 33.88 -2.04 -23.34
CA SER A 474 33.28 -1.22 -24.39
C SER A 474 32.67 -2.10 -25.49
N SER A 475 31.57 -1.62 -26.08
CA SER A 475 30.86 -2.30 -27.17
C SER A 475 31.72 -2.54 -28.40
N ALA A 476 31.67 -3.75 -28.96
CA ALA A 476 32.29 -4.09 -30.24
C ALA A 476 31.28 -4.83 -31.14
N SER A 477 30.89 -4.19 -32.23
CA SER A 477 30.08 -4.82 -33.29
C SER A 477 30.97 -5.73 -34.14
N ALA A 478 30.55 -6.98 -34.37
CA ALA A 478 31.29 -7.95 -35.18
C ALA A 478 30.41 -8.59 -36.27
N SER A 479 31.00 -8.77 -37.46
CA SER A 479 30.29 -9.14 -38.69
C SER A 479 30.45 -10.62 -39.05
N ILE A 480 29.39 -11.27 -39.53
CA ILE A 480 29.42 -12.60 -40.18
C ILE A 480 28.35 -12.65 -41.31
N PRO A 481 28.41 -13.58 -42.30
CA PRO A 481 28.85 -13.15 -43.63
C PRO A 481 27.89 -13.48 -44.79
N ARG A 482 28.35 -13.21 -46.03
CA ARG A 482 27.59 -13.18 -47.29
C ARG A 482 27.94 -14.35 -48.22
N GLN A 483 26.97 -15.20 -48.53
CA GLN A 483 26.90 -16.07 -49.73
C GLN A 483 25.43 -16.07 -50.19
N GLN A 484 24.99 -15.72 -51.42
CA GLN A 484 25.42 -15.97 -52.81
C GLN A 484 25.15 -17.39 -53.35
N ALA A 485 23.94 -17.61 -53.91
CA ALA A 485 23.61 -18.45 -55.07
C ALA A 485 22.07 -18.47 -55.31
N SER A 486 21.48 -18.74 -56.50
CA SER A 486 21.77 -18.21 -57.85
C SER A 486 20.69 -18.62 -58.89
N GLN A 487 19.84 -17.67 -59.35
CA GLN A 487 19.07 -17.72 -60.63
C GLN A 487 18.09 -18.91 -60.85
N PRO A 488 17.39 -19.05 -62.01
CA PRO A 488 17.00 -18.07 -63.04
C PRO A 488 15.47 -17.95 -63.23
N SER A 489 15.04 -17.12 -64.21
CA SER A 489 13.63 -16.90 -64.59
C SER A 489 13.31 -17.26 -66.05
N SER A 490 12.14 -17.88 -66.30
CA SER A 490 11.45 -17.98 -67.60
C SER A 490 9.93 -17.88 -67.34
N ARG A 491 9.10 -17.15 -68.10
CA ARG A 491 8.71 -17.25 -69.53
C ARG A 491 8.10 -18.62 -69.89
N SER A 492 6.96 -18.75 -70.58
CA SER A 492 5.89 -17.81 -71.02
C SER A 492 4.76 -18.60 -71.73
N SER A 493 3.57 -18.00 -71.95
CA SER A 493 2.51 -18.43 -72.94
C SER A 493 1.86 -19.84 -72.75
N SER A 494 0.69 -20.23 -73.30
CA SER A 494 -0.54 -19.55 -73.79
C SER A 494 -1.66 -20.57 -74.16
N ILE A 495 -2.96 -20.25 -73.93
CA ILE A 495 -4.16 -20.31 -74.85
C ILE A 495 -4.26 -21.47 -75.92
N PRO A 496 -5.42 -22.13 -76.28
CA PRO A 496 -6.88 -21.83 -76.07
C PRO A 496 -7.88 -23.02 -75.78
N ARG A 497 -9.19 -22.66 -75.59
CA ARG A 497 -10.50 -23.30 -75.99
C ARG A 497 -10.65 -24.82 -76.28
N SER A 498 -11.70 -25.44 -75.69
CA SER A 498 -12.93 -26.04 -76.32
C SER A 498 -13.80 -26.79 -75.27
N GLY A 499 -15.11 -27.10 -75.42
CA GLY A 499 -16.11 -26.63 -76.40
C GLY A 499 -17.24 -27.62 -76.80
N THR A 500 -18.21 -27.95 -75.93
CA THR A 500 -19.46 -28.73 -76.22
C THR A 500 -20.53 -28.48 -75.13
N THR A 501 -21.75 -27.96 -75.38
CA THR A 501 -23.03 -28.52 -75.93
C THR A 501 -23.88 -29.43 -75.02
N SER A 502 -24.99 -28.86 -74.52
CA SER A 502 -26.37 -29.40 -74.51
C SER A 502 -26.69 -30.80 -73.93
N SER A 503 -27.61 -30.87 -72.95
CA SER A 503 -29.00 -31.41 -73.10
C SER A 503 -29.69 -31.89 -71.80
N ALA A 504 -31.02 -31.94 -71.85
CA ALA A 504 -31.94 -32.84 -71.12
C ALA A 504 -31.94 -32.91 -69.57
N SER A 505 -32.94 -32.24 -69.03
CA SER A 505 -33.70 -32.54 -67.80
C SER A 505 -33.83 -34.02 -67.37
N THR A 506 -33.78 -34.28 -66.06
CA THR A 506 -34.74 -35.12 -65.30
C THR A 506 -34.71 -34.77 -63.80
N SER A 507 -35.76 -35.14 -63.06
CA SER A 507 -36.21 -34.56 -61.80
C SER A 507 -35.50 -35.02 -60.50
N ARG A 508 -35.74 -34.24 -59.43
CA ARG A 508 -36.03 -34.70 -58.05
C ARG A 508 -34.89 -35.38 -57.25
N ALA A 509 -34.13 -34.57 -56.51
CA ALA A 509 -33.84 -34.79 -55.08
C ALA A 509 -33.30 -33.51 -54.42
N THR A 510 -33.82 -33.13 -53.25
CA THR A 510 -33.22 -32.04 -52.44
C THR A 510 -32.07 -32.61 -51.61
N ALA A 511 -30.87 -32.62 -52.18
CA ALA A 511 -29.67 -33.01 -51.44
C ALA A 511 -29.38 -32.00 -50.30
N PRO A 512 -28.89 -32.45 -49.13
CA PRO A 512 -28.39 -31.54 -48.11
C PRO A 512 -27.20 -30.73 -48.66
N PRO A 513 -26.97 -29.49 -48.17
CA PRO A 513 -25.84 -28.68 -48.62
C PRO A 513 -24.52 -29.40 -48.34
N PRO A 514 -23.52 -29.32 -49.25
CA PRO A 514 -22.21 -29.91 -49.03
C PRO A 514 -21.59 -29.34 -47.75
N ALA A 515 -21.00 -30.20 -46.93
CA ALA A 515 -20.33 -29.77 -45.71
C ALA A 515 -19.25 -28.73 -46.04
N PRO A 516 -19.11 -27.65 -45.23
CA PRO A 516 -18.07 -26.67 -45.46
C PRO A 516 -16.69 -27.34 -45.39
N PRO A 517 -15.72 -26.94 -46.23
CA PRO A 517 -14.38 -27.52 -46.18
C PRO A 517 -13.77 -27.28 -44.79
N PRO A 518 -12.99 -28.24 -44.26
CA PRO A 518 -12.35 -28.07 -42.97
C PRO A 518 -11.46 -26.81 -42.96
N PRO A 519 -11.41 -26.06 -41.85
CA PRO A 519 -10.57 -24.87 -41.77
C PRO A 519 -9.11 -25.26 -42.00
N PRO A 520 -8.33 -24.43 -42.72
CA PRO A 520 -6.93 -24.74 -43.01
C PRO A 520 -6.14 -24.88 -41.70
N PRO A 521 -5.17 -25.83 -41.62
CA PRO A 521 -4.33 -25.97 -40.45
C PRO A 521 -3.59 -24.65 -40.19
N PRO A 522 -3.69 -24.07 -38.97
CA PRO A 522 -3.13 -22.75 -38.73
C PRO A 522 -1.59 -22.76 -38.88
N PRO A 523 -0.97 -21.65 -39.34
CA PRO A 523 0.39 -21.66 -39.90
C PRO A 523 1.48 -21.89 -38.83
N PRO A 524 2.49 -22.75 -39.06
CA PRO A 524 3.33 -23.37 -38.00
C PRO A 524 4.03 -22.42 -37.01
N GLN A 525 4.14 -21.12 -37.31
CA GLN A 525 4.53 -20.08 -36.37
C GLN A 525 3.68 -20.02 -35.08
N TRP A 526 2.37 -20.29 -35.11
CA TRP A 526 1.53 -20.25 -33.89
C TRP A 526 1.88 -21.37 -32.91
N ALA A 527 2.30 -22.55 -33.41
CA ALA A 527 2.63 -23.69 -32.55
C ALA A 527 3.90 -23.38 -31.71
N ASN A 528 4.86 -22.68 -32.30
CA ASN A 528 6.04 -22.18 -31.59
C ASN A 528 5.70 -21.04 -30.61
N TRP A 529 4.71 -20.20 -30.93
CA TRP A 529 4.21 -19.18 -30.00
C TRP A 529 3.46 -19.81 -28.81
N ALA A 530 2.60 -20.80 -29.06
CA ALA A 530 1.88 -21.54 -28.02
C ALA A 530 2.84 -22.25 -27.06
N LYS A 531 3.88 -22.92 -27.56
CA LYS A 531 4.94 -23.53 -26.72
C LYS A 531 5.65 -22.51 -25.82
N ARG A 532 5.95 -21.30 -26.33
CA ARG A 532 6.54 -20.22 -25.51
C ARG A 532 5.60 -19.68 -24.45
N GLN A 533 4.30 -19.61 -24.74
CA GLN A 533 3.26 -19.27 -23.75
C GLN A 533 3.17 -20.33 -22.65
N GLU A 534 3.12 -21.62 -23.01
CA GLU A 534 3.11 -22.75 -22.09
C GLU A 534 4.38 -22.80 -21.22
N GLU A 535 5.56 -22.62 -21.82
CA GLU A 535 6.85 -22.56 -21.13
C GLU A 535 6.96 -21.37 -20.17
N PHE A 536 6.43 -20.20 -20.54
CA PHE A 536 6.35 -19.03 -19.65
C PHE A 536 5.41 -19.26 -18.47
N VAL A 537 4.19 -19.80 -18.71
CA VAL A 537 3.24 -20.14 -17.63
C VAL A 537 3.82 -21.19 -16.70
N ARG A 538 4.47 -22.23 -17.24
CA ARG A 538 5.16 -23.26 -16.45
C ARG A 538 6.31 -22.68 -15.61
N SER A 539 7.09 -21.77 -16.18
CA SER A 539 8.16 -21.07 -15.45
C SER A 539 7.62 -20.20 -14.30
N GLN A 540 6.51 -19.47 -14.52
CA GLN A 540 5.82 -18.73 -13.46
C GLN A 540 5.28 -19.66 -12.35
N GLN A 541 4.64 -20.78 -12.73
CA GLN A 541 4.15 -21.77 -11.77
C GLN A 541 5.29 -22.42 -10.97
N GLU A 542 6.42 -22.75 -11.61
CA GLU A 542 7.58 -23.33 -10.93
C GLU A 542 8.26 -22.31 -10.01
N ALA A 543 8.41 -21.05 -10.45
CA ALA A 543 8.93 -19.97 -9.61
C ALA A 543 8.04 -19.72 -8.38
N PHE A 544 6.72 -19.66 -8.57
CA PHE A 544 5.76 -19.52 -7.47
C PHE A 544 5.78 -20.72 -6.51
N LYS A 545 5.85 -21.94 -7.04
CA LYS A 545 5.95 -23.17 -6.24
C LYS A 545 7.26 -23.24 -5.46
N ARG A 546 8.38 -22.83 -6.07
CA ARG A 546 9.71 -22.76 -5.43
C ARG A 546 9.76 -21.70 -4.33
N GLU A 547 9.07 -20.57 -4.52
CA GLU A 547 8.96 -19.53 -3.49
C GLU A 547 8.00 -19.95 -2.36
N GLN A 548 6.89 -20.62 -2.67
CA GLN A 548 6.06 -21.27 -1.66
C GLN A 548 6.84 -22.36 -0.90
N GLU A 549 7.67 -23.16 -1.55
CA GLU A 549 8.54 -24.14 -0.89
C GLU A 549 9.58 -23.45 0.01
N ARG A 550 10.18 -22.34 -0.44
CA ARG A 550 11.09 -21.52 0.37
C ARG A 550 10.41 -21.00 1.64
N LEU A 551 9.19 -20.47 1.50
CA LEU A 551 8.36 -19.98 2.61
C LEU A 551 7.84 -21.11 3.51
N ALA A 552 7.48 -22.26 2.94
CA ALA A 552 7.03 -23.45 3.68
C ALA A 552 8.19 -24.10 4.45
N ARG A 553 9.40 -24.10 3.90
CA ARG A 553 10.61 -24.58 4.59
C ARG A 553 11.08 -23.61 5.68
N ALA A 554 10.88 -22.30 5.50
CA ALA A 554 11.09 -21.31 6.55
C ALA A 554 10.03 -21.42 7.69
N ARG A 555 8.75 -21.64 7.34
CA ARG A 555 7.67 -21.88 8.32
C ARG A 555 7.73 -23.27 8.97
N GLY A 556 8.31 -24.24 8.27
CA GLY A 556 8.54 -25.63 8.69
C GLY A 556 9.78 -25.83 9.55
N ALA A 557 10.38 -24.75 10.09
CA ALA A 557 11.20 -24.86 11.28
C ALA A 557 10.40 -25.63 12.35
N PRO A 558 10.99 -26.64 13.03
CA PRO A 558 10.25 -27.53 13.91
C PRO A 558 9.60 -26.72 15.04
N GLN A 559 8.28 -26.65 15.03
CA GLN A 559 7.53 -26.00 16.10
C GLN A 559 7.64 -26.86 17.35
N ILE A 560 8.47 -26.40 18.28
CA ILE A 560 8.64 -26.96 19.62
C ILE A 560 7.27 -27.23 20.22
N SER A 561 7.08 -28.46 20.66
CA SER A 561 5.75 -28.92 21.05
C SER A 561 5.26 -28.22 22.32
N LYS A 562 3.94 -28.16 22.52
CA LYS A 562 3.33 -27.48 23.68
C LYS A 562 3.93 -27.95 25.01
N ALA A 563 4.21 -29.25 25.15
CA ALA A 563 4.79 -29.85 26.35
C ALA A 563 6.30 -29.58 26.48
N GLU A 564 7.02 -29.58 25.36
CA GLU A 564 8.45 -29.28 25.30
C GLU A 564 8.75 -27.81 25.64
N ALA A 565 7.91 -26.87 25.21
CA ALA A 565 8.00 -25.47 25.62
C ALA A 565 7.83 -25.29 27.15
N VAL A 566 6.88 -26.00 27.76
CA VAL A 566 6.67 -26.00 29.22
C VAL A 566 7.89 -26.61 29.94
N ALA A 567 8.40 -27.75 29.45
CA ALA A 567 9.59 -28.39 30.01
C ALA A 567 10.86 -27.51 29.89
N LEU A 568 11.00 -26.77 28.79
CA LEU A 568 12.09 -25.81 28.60
C LEU A 568 11.99 -24.63 29.56
N ILE A 569 10.80 -24.05 29.74
CA ILE A 569 10.55 -22.97 30.71
C ILE A 569 10.88 -23.44 32.14
N ALA A 570 10.46 -24.65 32.53
CA ALA A 570 10.79 -25.23 33.82
C ALA A 570 12.30 -25.46 34.00
N LYS A 571 13.00 -25.94 32.95
CA LYS A 571 14.47 -26.06 32.92
C LYS A 571 15.15 -24.69 33.06
N HIS A 572 14.62 -23.65 32.42
CA HIS A 572 15.15 -22.29 32.51
C HIS A 572 14.94 -21.70 33.92
N ASP A 573 13.75 -21.86 34.52
CA ASP A 573 13.49 -21.44 35.90
C ASP A 573 14.40 -22.17 36.91
N ALA A 574 14.71 -23.45 36.71
CA ALA A 574 15.69 -24.17 37.50
C ALA A 574 17.13 -23.64 37.31
N ALA A 575 17.55 -23.41 36.06
CA ALA A 575 18.88 -22.87 35.75
C ALA A 575 19.10 -21.47 36.38
N TRP A 576 18.08 -20.61 36.37
CA TRP A 576 18.11 -19.29 37.04
C TRP A 576 18.45 -19.36 38.53
N MET A 577 18.06 -20.44 39.22
CA MET A 577 18.40 -20.64 40.64
C MET A 577 19.84 -21.12 40.85
N THR A 578 20.45 -21.77 39.85
CA THR A 578 21.84 -22.24 39.92
C THR A 578 22.88 -21.20 39.52
N LEU A 579 22.54 -20.22 38.65
CA LEU A 579 23.49 -19.20 38.16
C LEU A 579 24.33 -18.52 39.26
N PRO A 580 23.79 -18.11 40.43
CA PRO A 580 24.57 -17.42 41.46
C PRO A 580 25.59 -18.32 42.19
N ALA A 581 25.56 -19.64 41.99
CA ALA A 581 26.51 -20.60 42.53
C ALA A 581 27.56 -21.05 41.49
N SER A 582 27.40 -20.68 40.22
CA SER A 582 28.34 -21.01 39.15
C SER A 582 29.57 -20.09 39.18
N VAL A 583 30.76 -20.69 39.23
CA VAL A 583 32.05 -19.96 39.28
C VAL A 583 32.44 -19.33 37.93
N ARG A 584 31.95 -19.90 36.82
CA ARG A 584 32.03 -19.33 35.47
C ARG A 584 30.68 -19.42 34.80
N LEU A 585 30.27 -18.35 34.13
CA LEU A 585 29.13 -18.30 33.22
C LEU A 585 29.63 -18.03 31.80
N GLY A 586 29.13 -18.81 30.86
CA GLY A 586 29.29 -18.57 29.42
C GLY A 586 27.94 -18.35 28.74
N TRP A 587 27.97 -17.94 27.48
CA TRP A 587 26.78 -17.64 26.67
C TRP A 587 25.76 -18.78 26.67
N ASP A 588 26.21 -20.03 26.47
CA ASP A 588 25.36 -21.22 26.42
C ASP A 588 24.84 -21.66 27.81
N THR A 589 25.42 -21.14 28.90
CA THR A 589 24.98 -21.45 30.28
C THR A 589 23.79 -20.59 30.72
N LEU A 590 23.52 -19.49 30.02
CA LEU A 590 22.46 -18.55 30.38
C LEU A 590 21.10 -19.03 29.83
N PRO A 591 20.06 -19.13 30.67
CA PRO A 591 18.69 -19.46 30.26
C PRO A 591 18.01 -18.27 29.55
N TRP A 592 18.44 -18.02 28.31
CA TRP A 592 17.86 -17.02 27.42
C TRP A 592 16.35 -17.24 27.22
N PRO A 593 15.51 -16.18 27.22
CA PRO A 593 14.06 -16.31 27.12
C PRO A 593 13.63 -16.47 25.64
N VAL A 594 14.15 -17.52 24.99
CA VAL A 594 13.86 -17.92 23.61
C VAL A 594 13.70 -19.43 23.56
N LEU A 595 12.83 -19.95 22.68
CA LEU A 595 12.53 -21.39 22.64
C LEU A 595 13.68 -22.26 22.09
N ARG A 596 14.65 -21.66 21.40
CA ARG A 596 15.88 -22.29 20.92
C ARG A 596 17.06 -21.51 21.47
N ALA A 597 18.08 -22.20 21.98
CA ALA A 597 19.32 -21.56 22.42
C ALA A 597 19.94 -20.74 21.26
N PRO A 598 20.19 -19.43 21.44
CA PRO A 598 20.63 -18.55 20.37
C PRO A 598 22.14 -18.74 20.12
N ALA A 599 22.58 -18.78 18.87
CA ALA A 599 24.02 -18.90 18.53
C ALA A 599 24.80 -17.58 18.68
N GLY A 600 24.12 -16.46 18.92
CA GLY A 600 24.69 -15.12 19.16
C GLY A 600 23.60 -14.09 19.49
N ALA A 601 23.99 -12.87 19.86
CA ALA A 601 23.05 -11.81 20.28
C ALA A 601 22.00 -11.46 19.21
N GLU A 602 22.39 -11.49 17.94
CA GLU A 602 21.53 -11.23 16.78
C GLU A 602 20.35 -12.23 16.64
N GLU A 603 20.47 -13.45 17.18
CA GLU A 603 19.36 -14.42 17.16
C GLU A 603 18.29 -14.13 18.22
N ILE A 604 18.56 -13.22 19.18
CA ILE A 604 17.62 -12.78 20.23
C ILE A 604 16.66 -11.74 19.64
N THR A 605 15.86 -12.18 18.68
CA THR A 605 14.85 -11.36 18.02
C THR A 605 13.60 -11.18 18.88
N GLY A 606 12.89 -10.06 18.72
CA GLY A 606 11.63 -9.80 19.40
C GLY A 606 10.57 -10.90 19.20
N VAL A 607 10.56 -11.54 18.03
CA VAL A 607 9.66 -12.66 17.69
C VAL A 607 10.01 -13.94 18.47
N ALA A 608 11.30 -14.25 18.65
CA ALA A 608 11.74 -15.42 19.41
C ALA A 608 11.43 -15.28 20.91
N VAL A 609 11.61 -14.07 21.47
CA VAL A 609 11.26 -13.76 22.86
C VAL A 609 9.74 -13.74 23.06
N GLU A 610 8.99 -13.20 22.10
CA GLU A 610 7.54 -13.22 22.11
C GLU A 610 6.98 -14.65 22.05
N ALA A 611 7.57 -15.54 21.25
CA ALA A 611 7.16 -16.95 21.21
C ALA A 611 7.39 -17.66 22.56
N TYR A 612 8.50 -17.38 23.24
CA TYR A 612 8.77 -17.88 24.60
C TYR A 612 7.79 -17.33 25.65
N VAL A 613 7.44 -16.05 25.56
CA VAL A 613 6.44 -15.38 26.42
C VAL A 613 5.01 -15.88 26.17
N ARG A 614 4.65 -16.13 24.90
CA ARG A 614 3.33 -16.62 24.47
C ARG A 614 3.15 -18.13 24.68
N ALA A 615 4.23 -18.89 24.85
CA ALA A 615 4.15 -20.30 25.24
C ALA A 615 3.28 -20.47 26.50
N PRO A 616 2.53 -21.57 26.66
CA PRO A 616 1.66 -21.76 27.81
C PRO A 616 2.48 -21.99 29.09
N ASP A 617 1.97 -21.48 30.22
CA ASP A 617 2.50 -21.74 31.56
C ASP A 617 1.32 -21.89 32.53
N GLU A 618 1.45 -22.78 33.51
CA GLU A 618 0.35 -23.19 34.39
C GLU A 618 0.20 -22.22 35.57
N GLY A 619 -0.47 -21.10 35.32
CA GLY A 619 -0.92 -20.15 36.34
C GLY A 619 -0.34 -18.73 36.24
N ARG A 620 0.63 -18.47 35.35
CA ARG A 620 1.18 -17.12 35.13
C ARG A 620 0.72 -16.53 33.78
N THR A 621 0.09 -15.35 33.81
CA THR A 621 -0.29 -14.63 32.59
C THR A 621 0.97 -14.25 31.78
N ALA A 622 0.85 -14.10 30.45
CA ALA A 622 1.96 -13.65 29.62
C ALA A 622 2.52 -12.30 30.10
N ARG A 623 1.64 -11.38 30.50
CA ARG A 623 1.99 -10.04 31.01
C ARG A 623 2.81 -10.11 32.31
N ASP A 624 2.47 -11.06 33.20
CA ASP A 624 3.21 -11.26 34.45
C ASP A 624 4.55 -11.96 34.24
N ARG A 625 4.64 -12.88 33.27
CA ARG A 625 5.92 -13.48 32.85
C ARG A 625 6.86 -12.45 32.22
N VAL A 626 6.35 -11.50 31.42
CA VAL A 626 7.17 -10.38 30.92
C VAL A 626 7.67 -9.50 32.08
N ARG A 627 6.81 -9.17 33.05
CA ARG A 627 7.23 -8.42 34.27
C ARG A 627 8.26 -9.18 35.11
N GLU A 628 8.15 -10.50 35.20
CA GLU A 628 9.11 -11.35 35.90
C GLU A 628 10.46 -11.40 35.17
N LEU A 629 10.46 -11.65 33.86
CA LEU A 629 11.67 -11.66 33.04
C LEU A 629 12.37 -10.29 33.03
N LEU A 630 11.63 -9.17 32.93
CA LEU A 630 12.19 -7.82 33.05
C LEU A 630 12.87 -7.57 34.40
N ARG A 631 12.41 -8.18 35.49
CA ARG A 631 13.08 -8.09 36.81
C ARG A 631 14.35 -8.94 36.93
N ARG A 632 14.47 -10.02 36.14
CA ARG A 632 15.67 -10.87 36.07
C ARG A 632 16.72 -10.27 35.13
N TRP A 633 16.31 -9.79 33.97
CA TRP A 633 17.16 -9.23 32.92
C TRP A 633 17.44 -7.73 33.04
N HIS A 634 16.89 -7.03 34.05
CA HIS A 634 17.13 -5.60 34.26
C HIS A 634 18.64 -5.28 34.27
N PRO A 635 19.13 -4.32 33.47
CA PRO A 635 20.57 -4.13 33.25
C PRO A 635 21.33 -3.92 34.56
N ASP A 636 20.87 -3.01 35.44
CA ASP A 636 21.46 -2.80 36.77
C ASP A 636 21.63 -4.09 37.59
N ARG A 637 20.68 -5.03 37.55
CA ARG A 637 20.75 -6.30 38.31
C ARG A 637 21.60 -7.36 37.61
N PHE A 638 21.57 -7.39 36.29
CA PHE A 638 22.32 -8.34 35.49
C PHE A 638 23.82 -7.97 35.45
N GLU A 639 24.12 -6.70 35.22
CA GLU A 639 25.48 -6.16 35.17
C GLU A 639 26.18 -6.17 36.54
N THR A 640 25.45 -5.98 37.66
CA THR A 640 26.07 -6.02 39.00
C THR A 640 26.26 -7.43 39.57
N LYS A 641 25.43 -8.42 39.17
CA LYS A 641 25.44 -9.75 39.81
C LYS A 641 25.91 -10.91 38.95
N LEU A 642 25.69 -10.87 37.64
CA LEU A 642 25.95 -11.99 36.75
C LEU A 642 27.10 -11.69 35.79
N LEU A 643 27.15 -10.49 35.23
CA LEU A 643 28.22 -10.07 34.32
C LEU A 643 29.67 -10.19 34.89
N PRO A 644 29.91 -10.04 36.22
CA PRO A 644 31.24 -10.31 36.80
C PRO A 644 31.60 -11.80 36.88
N LEU A 645 30.61 -12.70 36.84
CA LEU A 645 30.79 -14.16 36.78
C LEU A 645 30.91 -14.67 35.34
N VAL A 646 30.64 -13.81 34.35
CA VAL A 646 30.77 -14.13 32.93
C VAL A 646 32.22 -14.02 32.48
N GLU A 647 32.65 -15.03 31.70
CA GLU A 647 33.98 -15.10 31.09
C GLU A 647 34.26 -13.85 30.23
N GLU A 648 35.46 -13.29 30.35
CA GLU A 648 35.74 -11.93 29.86
C GLU A 648 35.62 -11.80 28.33
N GLU A 649 35.95 -12.88 27.60
CA GLU A 649 35.81 -12.98 26.14
C GLU A 649 34.35 -12.96 25.68
N GLU A 650 33.41 -13.48 26.49
CA GLU A 650 31.97 -13.50 26.17
C GLU A 650 31.20 -12.34 26.82
N ARG A 651 31.84 -11.56 27.70
CA ARG A 651 31.16 -10.55 28.53
C ARG A 651 30.44 -9.47 27.71
N GLU A 652 31.07 -8.97 26.65
CA GLU A 652 30.47 -7.94 25.78
C GLU A 652 29.25 -8.51 25.03
N ARG A 653 29.41 -9.67 24.39
CA ARG A 653 28.35 -10.42 23.71
C ARG A 653 27.18 -10.73 24.64
N VAL A 654 27.43 -11.20 25.86
CA VAL A 654 26.41 -11.47 26.89
C VAL A 654 25.69 -10.19 27.32
N LYS A 655 26.41 -9.07 27.48
CA LYS A 655 25.79 -7.76 27.79
C LYS A 655 24.90 -7.26 26.65
N GLU A 656 25.33 -7.41 25.40
CA GLU A 656 24.52 -7.07 24.22
C GLU A 656 23.25 -7.93 24.15
N GLY A 657 23.38 -9.25 24.32
CA GLY A 657 22.26 -10.18 24.35
C GLY A 657 21.24 -9.86 25.45
N ALA A 658 21.71 -9.53 26.66
CA ALA A 658 20.84 -9.06 27.74
C ALA A 658 20.10 -7.75 27.36
N GLY A 659 20.79 -6.82 26.70
CA GLY A 659 20.19 -5.61 26.14
C GLY A 659 19.12 -5.90 25.09
N ALA A 660 19.35 -6.87 24.20
CA ALA A 660 18.36 -7.33 23.20
C ALA A 660 17.12 -7.93 23.87
N VAL A 661 17.30 -8.80 24.87
CA VAL A 661 16.21 -9.35 25.69
C VAL A 661 15.36 -8.23 26.31
N VAL A 662 15.97 -7.22 26.93
CA VAL A 662 15.24 -6.13 27.59
C VAL A 662 14.46 -5.27 26.59
N ARG A 663 14.99 -5.01 25.39
CA ARG A 663 14.24 -4.32 24.32
C ARG A 663 13.01 -5.14 23.91
N ALA A 664 13.21 -6.41 23.52
CA ALA A 664 12.15 -7.32 23.13
C ALA A 664 11.05 -7.50 24.19
N LEU A 665 11.42 -7.60 25.47
CA LEU A 665 10.46 -7.72 26.56
C LEU A 665 9.63 -6.45 26.78
N ASN A 666 10.21 -5.25 26.61
CA ASN A 666 9.45 -4.00 26.69
C ASN A 666 8.48 -3.84 25.51
N GLU A 667 8.85 -4.26 24.31
CA GLU A 667 7.94 -4.34 23.15
C GLU A 667 6.80 -5.33 23.39
N CYS A 668 7.09 -6.51 23.96
CA CYS A 668 6.08 -7.49 24.36
C CYS A 668 5.13 -6.92 25.43
N LEU A 669 5.66 -6.22 26.45
CA LEU A 669 4.85 -5.58 27.49
C LEU A 669 3.94 -4.51 26.89
N THR A 670 4.44 -3.73 25.92
CA THR A 670 3.69 -2.68 25.25
C THR A 670 2.54 -3.25 24.43
N ARG A 671 2.81 -4.26 23.58
CA ARG A 671 1.76 -4.93 22.79
C ARG A 671 0.70 -5.61 23.67
N LEU A 672 1.12 -6.30 24.74
CA LEU A 672 0.22 -6.88 25.76
C LEU A 672 -0.54 -5.83 26.61
N ASN A 673 -0.18 -4.55 26.54
CA ASN A 673 -0.96 -3.46 27.13
C ASN A 673 -1.97 -2.86 26.13
N SER A 674 -1.67 -2.89 24.82
CA SER A 674 -2.53 -2.37 23.75
C SER A 674 -3.77 -3.22 23.48
N GLY A 675 -3.71 -4.53 23.74
CA GLY A 675 -4.86 -5.44 23.58
C GLY A 675 -5.03 -6.04 22.19
N GLU A 676 -3.93 -6.17 21.43
CA GLU A 676 -3.82 -7.00 20.20
C GLU A 676 -3.67 -8.51 20.52
#